data_AF-A0A815PR36-F1
#
_entry.id   AF-A0A815PR36-F1
#
_cell.length_a   1.000
_cell.length_b   1.000
_cell.length_c   1.000
_cell.angle_alpha   90.00
_cell.angle_beta   90.00
_cell.angle_gamma   90.00
#
_symmetry.space_group_name_H-M   'P 1'
#
loop_
_entity.id
_entity.type
_entity.pdbx_description
1 polymer ?
#
loop_
_entity_poly.entity_id
_entity_poly.type
_entity_poly.pdbx_seq_one_letter_code
_entity_poly.pdbx_strand_id
1 'polypeptide(L)'
;METVDKRHYTYTFSKVQQDFDFKFEAAGFKSAEYEIEIVNRPSLAFFDVNLNYPNYLNKPNESMKNVGNLTVPEGTAIDWDFNVTDTDSIVMVFEGDGKRYYAEKKLLGGGFDLSRRVKTSGTYKVFLKNQYASNSDGISFFLNVVPDKHPQLSLEQYKDSTLYNFMVLGGNIADDYGISKLAIFYKVLRDGKPSTQNYASINLPINPTQTIQSFYKQWNLDSLKLSPADKIEYFVQVWDNDGVNGAKSTRSQVMNYAVPDKREIDKEIDNSIDKAEAQIEKTLEKAQKLRKEIAALESRLKNKKELDFQDKKVAEELIKKKEELMNEIKQMQEQNQNLNEKQQRFNEQKPENQQKMDALQKMMNELMDPEAQKMYDELKKMLEQNPEDNKMLEQMERIKNKEKNAEKELERMKELFKKLQLDQNMDKAIKELENQAEKEEKLAEKNEQTEKKPDNSAEKQKENEANKKEQEKLSKEFDDLKKDLKEAEKMNEEMKNSEKMDMDKEQQEDISEDQKDSEKQMDKGDNKSASEKQKRAARKMRNLAQKLAAAKQQQESKQNEENMDDLRDILENLVTVSFDQERLMKDFRGINPSDPRFIKLSQDQIKLQDDAKVIEDSLYALSKRVLQIETFVTREMNNMKDHMTDAVKLIKERKLAMTTSKQQFAMTSMNNLALLLSDVLKQMQQNQQMMAGSGSGKGKSKGKQKSMGEAQKELNEQMGKTMQKGSKGQGGISEQLAKMAREQAALRKMLQGFLDSSKGTEKGRKLGDEIKDMMKKMEETETDLVNKRINPEMMKRQQELLTRLLESEKAMKEQEEDQKRKAETARQAFERKAPPQFQQYVKDKQKQTELLRTVPPNLNPYYKRQVDNYFKQIN
;
A
#
# COMPACT_ATOMS: atom_id res chain seq x y z
N MET A 1 63.39 22.08 87.49
CA MET A 1 64.47 21.38 86.76
C MET A 1 64.53 19.97 87.30
N GLU A 2 64.42 18.98 86.43
CA GLU A 2 64.57 17.55 86.76
C GLU A 2 65.95 17.09 86.31
N THR A 3 66.63 16.28 87.14
CA THR A 3 67.97 15.78 86.85
C THR A 3 67.90 14.58 85.90
N VAL A 4 68.56 14.64 84.75
CA VAL A 4 68.63 13.54 83.78
C VAL A 4 69.84 12.63 84.10
N ASP A 5 70.99 13.21 84.46
CA ASP A 5 72.15 12.50 85.01
C ASP A 5 73.04 13.44 85.86
N LYS A 6 74.25 13.01 86.25
CA LYS A 6 75.17 13.82 87.09
C LYS A 6 75.61 15.15 86.46
N ARG A 7 75.37 15.40 85.18
CA ARG A 7 75.78 16.60 84.43
C ARG A 7 74.68 17.23 83.58
N HIS A 8 73.53 16.58 83.39
CA HIS A 8 72.42 17.07 82.56
C HIS A 8 71.13 17.23 83.36
N TYR A 9 70.43 18.35 83.12
CA TYR A 9 69.15 18.69 83.73
C TYR A 9 68.17 19.11 82.63
N THR A 10 66.89 18.79 82.80
CA THR A 10 65.81 19.19 81.90
C THR A 10 64.75 20.02 82.64
N TYR A 11 64.11 20.96 81.95
CA TYR A 11 62.98 21.69 82.50
C TYR A 11 61.99 22.02 81.39
N THR A 12 60.76 21.55 81.54
CA THR A 12 59.69 21.81 80.58
C THR A 12 58.90 23.03 81.02
N PHE A 13 58.96 24.10 80.22
CA PHE A 13 58.07 25.24 80.40
C PHE A 13 56.66 24.83 79.97
N SER A 14 55.75 24.79 80.94
CA SER A 14 54.35 24.44 80.69
C SER A 14 53.50 25.71 80.52
N LYS A 15 52.61 25.74 79.52
CA LYS A 15 51.67 26.84 79.26
C LYS A 15 52.35 28.21 79.03
N VAL A 16 53.38 28.23 78.18
CA VAL A 16 54.01 29.47 77.71
C VAL A 16 53.01 30.25 76.84
N GLN A 17 52.70 31.49 77.20
CA GLN A 17 51.66 32.33 76.55
C GLN A 17 52.19 33.63 75.91
N GLN A 18 53.38 34.06 76.30
CA GLN A 18 54.12 35.15 75.65
C GLN A 18 55.61 34.78 75.60
N ASP A 19 56.37 35.44 74.75
CA ASP A 19 57.81 35.31 74.67
C ASP A 19 58.44 35.74 76.00
N PHE A 20 59.48 35.04 76.45
CA PHE A 20 60.21 35.44 77.65
C PHE A 20 61.66 34.98 77.63
N ASP A 21 62.49 35.78 78.27
CA ASP A 21 63.90 35.49 78.49
C ASP A 21 64.09 34.70 79.77
N PHE A 22 65.02 33.75 79.74
CA PHE A 22 65.42 32.98 80.89
C PHE A 22 66.94 32.79 80.92
N LYS A 23 67.45 32.52 82.13
CA LYS A 23 68.87 32.21 82.35
C LYS A 23 69.00 31.20 83.46
N PHE A 24 70.12 30.50 83.48
CA PHE A 24 70.47 29.56 84.52
C PHE A 24 71.37 30.23 85.55
N GLU A 25 71.11 29.99 86.83
CA GLU A 25 71.95 30.47 87.94
C GLU A 25 72.35 29.28 88.82
N ALA A 26 73.66 29.12 89.06
CA ALA A 26 74.19 28.07 89.92
C ALA A 26 75.46 28.55 90.65
N ALA A 27 75.53 28.33 91.97
CA ALA A 27 76.68 28.66 92.81
C ALA A 27 77.26 30.08 92.62
N GLY A 28 76.40 31.07 92.34
CA GLY A 28 76.79 32.47 92.13
C GLY A 28 77.18 32.84 90.70
N PHE A 29 77.20 31.89 89.76
CA PHE A 29 77.46 32.12 88.34
C PHE A 29 76.15 32.12 87.54
N LYS A 30 76.02 33.06 86.59
CA LYS A 30 74.89 33.19 85.67
C LYS A 30 75.30 32.79 84.26
N SER A 31 74.43 32.08 83.56
CA SER A 31 74.60 31.82 82.12
C SER A 31 74.32 33.07 81.28
N ALA A 32 74.57 32.97 79.97
CA ALA A 32 73.95 33.87 79.00
C ALA A 32 72.41 33.85 79.11
N GLU A 33 71.79 34.92 78.67
CA GLU A 33 70.34 35.05 78.55
C GLU A 33 69.89 34.29 77.30
N TYR A 34 68.84 33.49 77.44
CA TYR A 34 68.25 32.67 76.40
C TYR A 34 66.79 33.10 76.23
N GLU A 35 66.34 33.20 74.98
CA GLU A 35 64.98 33.62 74.65
C GLU A 35 64.13 32.40 74.27
N ILE A 36 62.87 32.39 74.71
CA ILE A 36 61.85 31.45 74.24
C ILE A 36 60.80 32.23 73.46
N GLU A 37 60.75 31.98 72.15
CA GLU A 37 59.77 32.58 71.22
C GLU A 37 58.56 31.66 71.03
N ILE A 38 57.35 32.23 71.08
CA ILE A 38 56.10 31.57 70.74
C ILE A 38 55.83 31.78 69.25
N VAL A 39 55.78 30.65 68.55
CA VAL A 39 55.48 30.60 67.13
C VAL A 39 54.03 30.16 66.91
N ASN A 40 53.31 30.89 66.05
CA ASN A 40 51.96 30.52 65.66
C ASN A 40 51.96 29.26 64.79
N ARG A 41 50.97 28.40 65.02
CA ARG A 41 50.73 27.24 64.14
C ARG A 41 49.87 27.65 62.95
N PRO A 42 50.14 27.10 61.76
CA PRO A 42 49.32 27.40 60.59
C PRO A 42 47.90 26.86 60.79
N SER A 43 46.90 27.70 60.52
CA SER A 43 45.49 27.34 60.68
C SER A 43 44.64 27.78 59.49
N LEU A 44 43.65 26.95 59.15
CA LEU A 44 42.66 27.22 58.12
C LEU A 44 41.46 27.91 58.77
N ALA A 45 41.17 29.15 58.37
CA ALA A 45 40.04 29.90 58.90
C ALA A 45 38.73 29.46 58.23
N PHE A 46 38.67 29.56 56.91
CA PHE A 46 37.58 29.07 56.06
C PHE A 46 38.07 28.96 54.62
N PHE A 47 37.29 28.31 53.76
CA PHE A 47 37.55 28.35 52.34
C PHE A 47 36.26 28.36 51.55
N ASP A 48 36.27 29.05 50.43
CA ASP A 48 35.15 29.08 49.50
C ASP A 48 35.47 28.16 48.32
N VAL A 49 34.42 27.61 47.70
CA VAL A 49 34.54 26.68 46.59
C VAL A 49 33.71 27.20 45.43
N ASN A 50 34.35 27.46 44.30
CA ASN A 50 33.68 27.79 43.05
C ASN A 50 33.63 26.55 42.16
N LEU A 51 32.41 26.15 41.80
CA LEU A 51 32.14 25.02 40.93
C LEU A 51 31.85 25.51 39.52
N ASN A 52 32.74 25.18 38.59
CA ASN A 52 32.56 25.40 37.18
C ASN A 52 32.16 24.08 36.50
N TYR A 53 30.86 23.97 36.20
CA TYR A 53 30.27 22.77 35.63
C TYR A 53 30.60 22.64 34.13
N PRO A 54 30.76 21.41 33.60
CA PRO A 54 30.93 21.21 32.17
C PRO A 54 29.80 21.83 31.34
N ASN A 55 30.16 22.49 30.24
CA ASN A 55 29.21 23.20 29.36
C ASN A 55 28.02 22.34 28.90
N TYR A 56 28.21 21.05 28.66
CA TYR A 56 27.17 20.15 28.16
C TYR A 56 26.00 19.94 29.14
N LEU A 57 26.23 20.19 30.44
CA LEU A 57 25.20 20.09 31.49
C LEU A 57 24.24 21.29 31.52
N ASN A 58 24.57 22.39 30.83
CA ASN A 58 23.83 23.66 30.86
C ASN A 58 23.50 24.16 32.29
N LYS A 59 24.36 23.83 33.27
CA LYS A 59 24.19 24.24 34.67
C LYS A 59 25.01 25.51 34.93
N PRO A 60 24.43 26.56 35.58
CA PRO A 60 25.18 27.75 35.93
C PRO A 60 26.24 27.44 37.00
N ASN A 61 27.34 28.17 36.98
CA ASN A 61 28.39 28.07 37.99
C ASN A 61 27.84 28.39 39.38
N GLU A 62 28.35 27.67 40.38
CA GLU A 62 27.84 27.71 41.75
C GLU A 62 29.00 28.01 42.70
N SER A 63 28.79 28.90 43.66
CA SER A 63 29.78 29.23 44.68
C SER A 63 29.24 28.82 46.05
N MET A 64 30.03 28.05 46.79
CA MET A 64 29.67 27.55 48.11
C MET A 64 30.67 28.05 49.14
N LYS A 65 30.16 28.60 50.24
CA LYS A 65 30.99 29.19 51.28
C LYS A 65 31.23 28.22 52.43
N ASN A 66 32.49 28.00 52.78
CA ASN A 66 32.91 27.16 53.90
C ASN A 66 32.35 25.72 53.84
N VAL A 67 32.28 25.12 52.64
CA VAL A 67 31.79 23.75 52.43
C VAL A 67 32.92 22.85 51.98
N GLY A 68 33.26 21.86 52.80
CA GLY A 68 34.30 20.87 52.47
C GLY A 68 33.79 19.57 51.86
N ASN A 69 32.62 19.09 52.25
CA ASN A 69 32.05 17.90 51.61
C ASN A 69 31.28 18.31 50.34
N LEU A 70 31.71 17.83 49.19
CA LEU A 70 31.22 18.28 47.89
C LEU A 70 30.56 17.13 47.14
N THR A 71 29.43 17.38 46.49
CA THR A 71 28.82 16.45 45.52
C THR A 71 28.70 17.14 44.18
N VAL A 72 29.44 16.66 43.19
CA VAL A 72 29.55 17.32 41.87
C VAL A 72 29.45 16.30 40.73
N PRO A 73 28.93 16.70 39.55
CA PRO A 73 29.02 15.87 38.35
C PRO A 73 30.47 15.64 37.92
N GLU A 74 30.72 14.50 37.27
CA GLU A 74 32.02 14.18 36.70
C GLU A 74 32.53 15.29 35.75
N GLY A 75 33.81 15.62 35.87
CA GLY A 75 34.45 16.62 35.03
C GLY A 75 34.22 18.07 35.46
N THR A 76 33.58 18.32 36.61
CA THR A 76 33.50 19.67 37.22
C THR A 76 34.90 20.17 37.57
N ALA A 77 35.19 21.42 37.22
CA ALA A 77 36.38 22.13 37.67
C ALA A 77 36.04 22.84 38.99
N ILE A 78 36.82 22.54 40.02
CA ILE A 78 36.64 23.06 41.36
C ILE A 78 37.80 24.01 41.64
N ASP A 79 37.47 25.26 41.98
CA ASP A 79 38.42 26.26 42.44
C ASP A 79 38.22 26.46 43.94
N TRP A 80 39.21 26.06 44.73
CA TRP A 80 39.24 26.28 46.18
C TRP A 80 39.97 27.58 46.49
N ASP A 81 39.29 28.45 47.22
CA ASP A 81 39.77 29.73 47.72
C ASP A 81 40.03 29.61 49.22
N PHE A 82 41.29 29.41 49.61
CA PHE A 82 41.69 29.21 51.00
C PHE A 82 42.02 30.52 51.70
N ASN A 83 41.33 30.79 52.81
CA ASN A 83 41.64 31.86 53.73
C ASN A 83 42.31 31.27 54.98
N VAL A 84 43.58 31.63 55.17
CA VAL A 84 44.47 31.01 56.16
C VAL A 84 45.20 32.06 56.98
N THR A 85 45.57 31.68 58.20
CA THR A 85 46.39 32.49 59.11
C THR A 85 47.72 31.79 59.36
N ASP A 86 48.80 32.58 59.45
CA ASP A 86 50.15 32.12 59.79
C ASP A 86 50.63 30.92 58.94
N THR A 87 50.34 30.92 57.62
CA THR A 87 50.59 29.79 56.70
C THR A 87 51.41 30.22 55.49
N ASP A 88 52.50 29.51 55.20
CA ASP A 88 53.39 29.78 54.04
C ASP A 88 53.08 28.91 52.82
N SER A 89 52.53 27.71 53.04
CA SER A 89 52.17 26.78 51.96
C SER A 89 51.00 25.87 52.33
N ILE A 90 50.20 25.53 51.31
CA ILE A 90 49.11 24.56 51.42
C ILE A 90 49.36 23.43 50.43
N VAL A 91 49.20 22.20 50.91
CA VAL A 91 49.27 20.98 50.11
C VAL A 91 47.97 20.21 50.23
N MET A 92 47.35 19.91 49.09
CA MET A 92 46.20 19.02 49.02
C MET A 92 46.62 17.64 48.49
N VAL A 93 46.12 16.59 49.13
CA VAL A 93 46.35 15.19 48.73
C VAL A 93 45.01 14.51 48.55
N PHE A 94 44.83 13.87 47.40
CA PHE A 94 43.64 13.09 47.09
C PHE A 94 43.94 11.61 47.28
N GLU A 95 43.04 10.91 47.94
CA GLU A 95 43.14 9.48 48.19
C GLU A 95 43.22 8.71 46.85
N GLY A 96 44.19 7.80 46.74
CA GLY A 96 44.39 6.96 45.53
C GLY A 96 45.19 7.59 44.39
N ASP A 97 45.46 8.90 44.39
CA ASP A 97 46.19 9.59 43.32
C ASP A 97 47.73 9.58 43.52
N GLY A 98 48.19 9.43 44.76
CA GLY A 98 49.62 9.39 45.11
C GLY A 98 50.39 10.71 44.87
N LYS A 99 49.71 11.75 44.39
CA LYS A 99 50.27 13.07 44.06
C LYS A 99 49.92 14.12 45.11
N ARG A 100 50.82 15.11 45.25
CA ARG A 100 50.64 16.29 46.12
C ARG A 100 50.41 17.52 45.26
N TYR A 101 49.36 18.28 45.57
CA TYR A 101 48.97 19.48 44.84
C TYR A 101 49.24 20.70 45.71
N TYR A 102 50.06 21.62 45.22
CA TYR A 102 50.44 22.83 45.95
C TYR A 102 49.52 23.98 45.53
N ALA A 103 48.92 24.65 46.50
CA ALA A 103 48.09 25.83 46.21
C ALA A 103 48.97 27.05 45.91
N GLU A 104 48.52 27.90 44.99
CA GLU A 104 49.21 29.12 44.59
C GLU A 104 48.87 30.26 45.56
N LYS A 105 49.86 31.04 45.97
CA LYS A 105 49.65 32.16 46.89
C LYS A 105 49.01 33.33 46.15
N LYS A 106 47.94 33.89 46.71
CA LYS A 106 47.26 35.06 46.15
C LYS A 106 48.14 36.30 46.18
N LEU A 107 48.07 37.10 45.11
CA LEU A 107 48.79 38.39 45.02
C LEU A 107 48.27 39.44 46.01
N LEU A 108 46.98 39.37 46.40
CA LEU A 108 46.31 40.35 47.26
C LEU A 108 45.42 39.62 48.29
N GLY A 109 45.41 40.10 49.54
CA GLY A 109 44.42 39.69 50.55
C GLY A 109 44.78 38.52 51.47
N GLY A 110 45.96 37.90 51.32
CA GLY A 110 46.41 36.81 52.21
C GLY A 110 45.57 35.53 52.06
N GLY A 111 45.99 34.63 51.19
CA GLY A 111 45.29 33.36 50.95
C GLY A 111 45.94 32.55 49.84
N PHE A 112 45.33 31.41 49.50
CA PHE A 112 45.81 30.51 48.45
C PHE A 112 44.68 30.01 47.56
N ASP A 113 44.97 29.82 46.29
CA ASP A 113 44.04 29.25 45.31
C ASP A 113 44.54 27.90 44.80
N LEU A 114 43.62 26.97 44.60
CA LEU A 114 43.91 25.70 43.92
C LEU A 114 42.75 25.38 42.98
N SER A 115 43.06 25.05 41.73
CA SER A 115 42.07 24.58 40.76
C SER A 115 42.31 23.13 40.40
N ARG A 116 41.24 22.31 40.37
CA ARG A 116 41.33 20.93 39.89
C ARG A 116 40.03 20.47 39.24
N ARG A 117 40.17 19.76 38.13
CA ARG A 117 39.08 19.00 37.51
C ARG A 117 38.97 17.61 38.14
N VAL A 118 37.79 17.26 38.63
CA VAL A 118 37.56 16.00 39.35
C VAL A 118 36.87 14.96 38.48
N LYS A 119 37.27 13.69 38.61
CA LYS A 119 36.72 12.57 37.82
C LYS A 119 36.26 11.39 38.68
N THR A 120 36.85 11.23 39.85
CA THR A 120 36.58 10.10 40.74
C THR A 120 36.25 10.60 42.14
N SER A 121 35.32 9.92 42.81
CA SER A 121 35.03 10.15 44.23
C SER A 121 36.20 9.74 45.10
N GLY A 122 36.38 10.42 46.23
CA GLY A 122 37.42 10.08 47.20
C GLY A 122 37.58 11.12 48.31
N THR A 123 38.35 10.76 49.32
CA THR A 123 38.71 11.70 50.39
C THR A 123 39.86 12.58 49.92
N TYR A 124 39.79 13.88 50.20
CA TYR A 124 40.91 14.80 50.03
C TYR A 124 41.31 15.41 51.37
N LYS A 125 42.61 15.58 51.56
CA LYS A 125 43.21 16.13 52.79
C LYS A 125 43.97 17.40 52.49
N VAL A 126 43.77 18.41 53.33
CA VAL A 126 44.45 19.70 53.26
C VAL A 126 45.49 19.77 54.38
N PHE A 127 46.75 19.98 54.01
CA PHE A 127 47.89 20.14 54.91
C PHE A 127 48.41 21.56 54.83
N LEU A 128 48.61 22.19 55.99
CA LEU A 128 49.12 23.55 56.09
C LEU A 128 50.50 23.52 56.73
N LYS A 129 51.40 24.37 56.24
CA LYS A 129 52.77 24.48 56.75
C LYS A 129 53.22 25.94 56.77
N ASN A 130 53.92 26.32 57.83
CA ASN A 130 54.74 27.51 57.88
C ASN A 130 56.20 27.14 58.22
N GLN A 131 57.07 28.13 58.37
CA GLN A 131 58.48 27.93 58.72
C GLN A 131 58.71 27.25 60.08
N TYR A 132 57.73 27.27 60.99
CA TYR A 132 57.87 26.80 62.38
C TYR A 132 57.13 25.49 62.69
N ALA A 133 56.01 25.22 62.00
CA ALA A 133 55.14 24.08 62.27
C ALA A 133 54.43 23.57 61.00
N SER A 134 54.12 22.28 60.99
CA SER A 134 53.30 21.63 59.97
C SER A 134 52.20 20.80 60.62
N ASN A 135 50.98 20.86 60.10
CA ASN A 135 49.87 20.07 60.63
C ASN A 135 49.97 18.63 60.12
N SER A 136 50.22 17.66 61.02
CA SER A 136 50.46 16.25 60.68
C SER A 136 49.21 15.50 60.24
N ASP A 137 48.06 15.82 60.82
CA ASP A 137 46.86 14.97 60.70
C ASP A 137 46.03 15.28 59.43
N GLY A 138 46.18 16.50 58.90
CA GLY A 138 45.50 16.99 57.71
C GLY A 138 43.98 17.14 57.88
N ILE A 139 43.41 18.21 57.35
CA ILE A 139 41.96 18.42 57.41
C ILE A 139 41.31 17.60 56.29
N SER A 140 40.48 16.63 56.64
CA SER A 140 39.93 15.64 55.71
C SER A 140 38.49 15.98 55.30
N PHE A 141 38.21 15.89 54.00
CA PHE A 141 36.90 16.14 53.41
C PHE A 141 36.58 15.07 52.36
N PHE A 142 35.29 14.86 52.09
CA PHE A 142 34.82 13.88 51.11
C PHE A 142 34.27 14.53 49.85
N LEU A 143 34.78 14.09 48.70
CA LEU A 143 34.29 14.48 47.39
C LEU A 143 33.53 13.32 46.75
N ASN A 144 32.23 13.53 46.52
CA ASN A 144 31.37 12.60 45.79
C ASN A 144 31.19 13.05 44.34
N VAL A 145 31.74 12.29 43.39
CA VAL A 145 31.59 12.53 41.96
C VAL A 145 30.47 11.64 41.42
N VAL A 146 29.44 12.26 40.83
CA VAL A 146 28.33 11.54 40.19
C VAL A 146 28.69 11.31 38.71
N PRO A 147 28.88 10.04 38.28
CA PRO A 147 29.23 9.73 36.91
C PRO A 147 28.01 9.86 35.99
N ASP A 148 28.28 10.24 34.74
CA ASP A 148 27.31 10.38 33.67
C ASP A 148 26.87 9.00 33.14
N LYS A 149 25.56 8.74 33.07
CA LYS A 149 25.01 7.41 32.76
C LYS A 149 24.81 7.22 31.26
N HIS A 150 24.80 5.96 30.82
CA HIS A 150 24.42 5.66 29.44
C HIS A 150 22.93 5.95 29.18
N PRO A 151 22.57 6.36 27.96
CA PRO A 151 21.18 6.62 27.59
C PRO A 151 20.37 5.32 27.58
N GLN A 152 19.08 5.41 27.88
CA GLN A 152 18.10 4.31 27.80
C GLN A 152 17.35 4.37 26.47
N LEU A 153 17.09 3.20 25.88
CA LEU A 153 16.36 3.04 24.62
C LEU A 153 15.36 1.89 24.74
N SER A 154 14.09 2.17 24.44
CA SER A 154 13.05 1.17 24.17
C SER A 154 12.64 1.26 22.71
N LEU A 155 12.54 0.12 22.02
CA LEU A 155 12.18 0.02 20.60
C LEU A 155 11.00 -0.94 20.44
N GLU A 156 9.96 -0.45 19.79
CA GLU A 156 8.80 -1.18 19.30
C GLU A 156 8.79 -1.15 17.77
N GLN A 157 8.36 -2.26 17.17
CA GLN A 157 8.33 -2.39 15.71
C GLN A 157 7.01 -2.97 15.23
N TYR A 158 6.55 -2.47 14.10
CA TYR A 158 5.46 -3.04 13.34
C TYR A 158 5.92 -3.25 11.91
N LYS A 159 5.61 -4.40 11.35
CA LYS A 159 6.02 -4.78 10.00
C LYS A 159 4.79 -5.04 9.16
N ASP A 160 4.78 -4.53 7.93
CA ASP A 160 3.80 -4.97 6.97
C ASP A 160 4.08 -6.44 6.61
N SER A 161 3.11 -7.29 6.90
CA SER A 161 3.11 -8.72 6.58
C SER A 161 2.32 -9.05 5.30
N THR A 162 1.67 -8.07 4.67
CA THR A 162 0.83 -8.31 3.48
C THR A 162 1.61 -8.02 2.21
N LEU A 163 2.15 -6.81 2.09
CA LEU A 163 2.90 -6.40 0.90
C LEU A 163 4.38 -6.34 1.13
N TYR A 164 4.84 -6.27 2.38
CA TYR A 164 6.24 -6.11 2.77
C TYR A 164 6.88 -4.79 2.29
N ASN A 165 6.08 -3.70 2.20
CA ASN A 165 6.52 -2.40 1.62
C ASN A 165 6.95 -1.38 2.67
N PHE A 166 6.51 -1.51 3.92
CA PHE A 166 6.96 -0.61 4.97
C PHE A 166 7.14 -1.35 6.29
N MET A 167 7.98 -0.75 7.13
CA MET A 167 8.00 -1.04 8.56
C MET A 167 7.89 0.25 9.33
N VAL A 168 7.39 0.14 10.55
CA VAL A 168 7.22 1.25 11.48
C VAL A 168 8.08 0.94 12.68
N LEU A 169 8.97 1.88 13.00
CA LEU A 169 9.82 1.82 14.18
C LEU A 169 9.42 2.95 15.11
N GLY A 170 9.11 2.63 16.36
CA GLY A 170 8.73 3.62 17.38
C GLY A 170 9.37 3.27 18.72
N GLY A 171 9.49 4.23 19.62
CA GLY A 171 10.15 3.96 20.88
C GLY A 171 10.32 5.17 21.78
N ASN A 172 10.87 4.93 22.97
CA ASN A 172 11.20 5.97 23.94
C ASN A 172 12.70 5.97 24.19
N ILE A 173 13.28 7.17 24.27
CA ILE A 173 14.67 7.38 24.65
C ILE A 173 14.72 8.32 25.84
N ALA A 174 15.61 8.01 26.78
CA ALA A 174 15.75 8.73 28.03
C ALA A 174 17.22 8.85 28.42
N ASP A 175 17.61 10.02 28.88
CA ASP A 175 18.95 10.33 29.36
C ASP A 175 18.88 11.24 30.59
N ASP A 176 19.95 11.31 31.39
CA ASP A 176 19.99 12.15 32.58
C ASP A 176 20.32 13.62 32.27
N TYR A 177 21.11 13.90 31.24
CA TYR A 177 21.57 15.24 30.88
C TYR A 177 21.19 15.69 29.46
N GLY A 178 21.08 14.78 28.50
CA GLY A 178 20.59 15.12 27.17
C GLY A 178 21.00 14.13 26.07
N ILE A 179 20.30 14.21 24.94
CA ILE A 179 20.50 13.31 23.80
C ILE A 179 21.12 14.11 22.65
N SER A 180 22.21 13.59 22.07
CA SER A 180 22.93 14.25 20.97
C SER A 180 22.60 13.70 19.58
N LYS A 181 22.28 12.39 19.48
CA LYS A 181 21.99 11.74 18.20
C LYS A 181 21.09 10.52 18.37
N LEU A 182 20.22 10.30 17.38
CA LEU A 182 19.46 9.06 17.21
C LEU A 182 19.53 8.63 15.74
N ALA A 183 19.88 7.37 15.48
CA ALA A 183 19.92 6.85 14.11
C ALA A 183 19.53 5.36 14.04
N ILE A 184 18.92 4.99 12.93
CA ILE A 184 18.66 3.60 12.53
C ILE A 184 19.82 3.14 11.67
N PHE A 185 20.41 2.00 12.00
CA PHE A 185 21.45 1.34 11.20
C PHE A 185 20.85 0.12 10.54
N TYR A 186 21.08 -0.05 9.25
CA TYR A 186 20.58 -1.20 8.52
C TYR A 186 21.56 -1.71 7.47
N LYS A 187 21.46 -2.99 7.14
CA LYS A 187 22.12 -3.60 5.98
C LYS A 187 21.15 -4.56 5.28
N VAL A 188 21.26 -4.64 3.96
CA VAL A 188 20.46 -5.55 3.14
C VAL A 188 21.29 -6.78 2.82
N LEU A 189 20.86 -7.93 3.30
CA LEU A 189 21.40 -9.24 2.97
C LEU A 189 20.64 -9.79 1.78
N ARG A 190 21.30 -9.86 0.63
CA ARG A 190 20.73 -10.44 -0.58
C ARG A 190 21.04 -11.92 -0.67
N ASP A 191 20.08 -12.71 -1.13
CA ASP A 191 20.26 -14.16 -1.27
C ASP A 191 21.47 -14.50 -2.16
N GLY A 192 22.25 -15.51 -1.76
CA GLY A 192 23.42 -16.00 -2.49
C GLY A 192 24.64 -15.07 -2.60
N LYS A 193 24.65 -13.88 -1.96
CA LYS A 193 25.80 -12.96 -1.97
C LYS A 193 26.33 -12.69 -0.56
N PRO A 194 27.64 -12.87 -0.27
CA PRO A 194 28.20 -12.47 1.01
C PRO A 194 28.08 -10.96 1.19
N SER A 195 27.50 -10.54 2.31
CA SER A 195 27.34 -9.13 2.66
C SER A 195 28.69 -8.51 3.02
N THR A 196 29.31 -7.83 2.07
CA THR A 196 30.51 -6.99 2.29
C THR A 196 30.17 -5.54 2.66
N GLN A 197 28.89 -5.21 2.86
CA GLN A 197 28.46 -3.83 3.10
C GLN A 197 28.42 -3.46 4.60
N ASN A 198 28.96 -2.28 4.90
CA ASN A 198 28.79 -1.60 6.18
C ASN A 198 27.33 -1.18 6.39
N TYR A 199 26.91 -1.04 7.65
CA TYR A 199 25.58 -0.53 7.97
C TYR A 199 25.37 0.88 7.42
N ALA A 200 24.33 1.07 6.62
CA ALA A 200 23.82 2.38 6.25
C ALA A 200 23.05 2.99 7.42
N SER A 201 23.08 4.32 7.56
CA SER A 201 22.43 5.02 8.68
C SER A 201 21.34 5.98 8.22
N ILE A 202 20.20 5.98 8.92
CA ILE A 202 19.12 6.95 8.77
C ILE A 202 19.04 7.75 10.08
N ASN A 203 19.40 9.03 10.03
CA ASN A 203 19.29 9.91 11.20
C ASN A 203 17.82 10.24 11.47
N LEU A 204 17.45 10.20 12.74
CA LEU A 204 16.12 10.59 13.21
C LEU A 204 16.19 11.95 13.92
N PRO A 205 15.16 12.80 13.75
CA PRO A 205 15.13 14.09 14.42
C PRO A 205 14.99 13.90 15.94
N ILE A 206 15.71 14.71 16.70
CA ILE A 206 15.69 14.73 18.17
C ILE A 206 15.57 16.15 18.68
N ASN A 207 15.09 16.30 19.92
CA ASN A 207 15.14 17.56 20.65
C ASN A 207 16.20 17.49 21.75
N PRO A 208 17.35 18.19 21.62
CA PRO A 208 18.44 18.12 22.60
C PRO A 208 18.07 18.75 23.96
N THR A 209 16.98 19.52 24.04
CA THR A 209 16.52 20.14 25.29
C THR A 209 15.65 19.21 26.16
N GLN A 210 15.23 18.06 25.60
CA GLN A 210 14.41 17.08 26.29
C GLN A 210 15.26 15.87 26.67
N THR A 211 15.28 15.56 27.96
CA THR A 211 15.95 14.39 28.54
C THR A 211 15.17 13.10 28.26
N ILE A 212 13.86 13.19 28.05
CA ILE A 212 12.99 12.07 27.71
C ILE A 212 12.17 12.46 26.47
N GLN A 213 12.20 11.61 25.44
CA GLN A 213 11.44 11.83 24.20
C GLN A 213 11.04 10.51 23.54
N SER A 214 9.90 10.52 22.85
CA SER A 214 9.48 9.43 21.99
C SER A 214 9.92 9.71 20.54
N PHE A 215 10.21 8.65 19.79
CA PHE A 215 10.50 8.74 18.36
C PHE A 215 9.59 7.81 17.57
N TYR A 216 9.35 8.18 16.32
CA TYR A 216 8.56 7.40 15.36
C TYR A 216 9.13 7.58 13.96
N LYS A 217 9.27 6.47 13.23
CA LYS A 217 9.67 6.44 11.83
C LYS A 217 8.89 5.39 11.08
N GLN A 218 8.06 5.83 10.13
CA GLN A 218 7.60 4.99 9.04
C GLN A 218 8.69 4.92 7.98
N TRP A 219 9.20 3.71 7.74
CA TRP A 219 10.25 3.43 6.78
C TRP A 219 9.65 2.67 5.60
N ASN A 220 9.57 3.35 4.45
CA ASN A 220 9.20 2.71 3.19
C ASN A 220 10.43 1.96 2.62
N LEU A 221 10.24 0.66 2.40
CA LEU A 221 11.24 -0.31 1.96
C LEU A 221 11.32 -0.44 0.44
N ASP A 222 10.40 0.17 -0.32
CA ASP A 222 10.36 0.10 -1.79
C ASP A 222 11.67 0.61 -2.41
N SER A 223 12.27 1.63 -1.80
CA SER A 223 13.58 2.19 -2.21
C SER A 223 14.73 1.16 -2.18
N LEU A 224 14.62 0.11 -1.37
CA LEU A 224 15.64 -0.92 -1.23
C LEU A 224 15.54 -2.00 -2.32
N LYS A 225 14.45 -2.01 -3.11
CA LYS A 225 14.17 -3.00 -4.17
C LYS A 225 14.42 -4.44 -3.69
N LEU A 226 13.85 -4.78 -2.54
CA LEU A 226 13.99 -6.11 -1.93
C LEU A 226 13.37 -7.17 -2.85
N SER A 227 14.13 -8.21 -3.15
CA SER A 227 13.67 -9.41 -3.84
C SER A 227 13.15 -10.44 -2.84
N PRO A 228 12.35 -11.44 -3.28
CA PRO A 228 11.99 -12.57 -2.43
C PRO A 228 13.24 -13.21 -1.78
N ALA A 229 13.13 -13.63 -0.52
CA ALA A 229 14.21 -14.14 0.34
C ALA A 229 15.28 -13.12 0.80
N ASP A 230 15.23 -11.85 0.39
CA ASP A 230 16.12 -10.81 0.93
C ASP A 230 15.81 -10.53 2.42
N LYS A 231 16.85 -10.20 3.19
CA LYS A 231 16.73 -9.87 4.62
C LYS A 231 17.30 -8.49 4.91
N ILE A 232 16.67 -7.77 5.84
CA ILE A 232 17.19 -6.54 6.40
C ILE A 232 17.59 -6.83 7.84
N GLU A 233 18.87 -6.64 8.14
CA GLU A 233 19.40 -6.60 9.49
C GLU A 233 19.45 -5.13 9.93
N TYR A 234 18.77 -4.77 11.02
CA TYR A 234 18.75 -3.39 11.51
C TYR A 234 18.76 -3.27 13.03
N PHE A 235 19.23 -2.14 13.53
CA PHE A 235 19.16 -1.76 14.94
C PHE A 235 19.06 -0.23 15.07
N VAL A 236 18.57 0.25 16.21
CA VAL A 236 18.52 1.67 16.54
C VAL A 236 19.58 1.98 17.59
N GLN A 237 20.28 3.10 17.44
CA GLN A 237 21.29 3.54 18.38
C GLN A 237 21.07 5.01 18.75
N VAL A 238 21.21 5.29 20.04
CA VAL A 238 21.10 6.62 20.64
C VAL A 238 22.43 6.99 21.31
N TRP A 239 22.77 8.27 21.25
CA TRP A 239 23.96 8.85 21.87
C TRP A 239 23.57 9.94 22.87
N ASP A 240 24.24 9.96 24.01
CA ASP A 240 24.16 11.04 24.99
C ASP A 240 24.98 12.27 24.55
N ASN A 241 24.97 13.31 25.38
CA ASN A 241 25.75 14.54 25.18
C ASN A 241 27.02 14.62 26.04
N ASP A 242 27.55 13.50 26.55
CA ASP A 242 28.73 13.47 27.45
C ASP A 242 29.96 14.09 26.74
N GLY A 243 30.38 15.26 27.23
CA GLY A 243 31.55 15.98 26.75
C GLY A 243 32.86 15.66 27.47
N VAL A 244 32.83 14.86 28.54
CA VAL A 244 33.99 14.50 29.37
C VAL A 244 34.64 13.22 28.88
N ASN A 245 33.84 12.18 28.62
CA ASN A 245 34.31 10.87 28.16
C ASN A 245 34.10 10.67 26.65
N GLY A 246 33.40 11.60 26.00
CA GLY A 246 32.88 11.46 24.64
C GLY A 246 31.51 10.79 24.65
N ALA A 247 30.70 11.09 23.64
CA ALA A 247 29.30 10.67 23.60
C ALA A 247 29.18 9.14 23.73
N LYS A 248 28.61 8.68 24.84
CA LYS A 248 28.35 7.25 25.05
C LYS A 248 27.07 6.90 24.30
N SER A 249 26.92 5.61 24.03
CA SER A 249 25.80 5.14 23.20
C SER A 249 25.20 3.86 23.72
N THR A 250 23.92 3.70 23.42
CA THR A 250 23.13 2.50 23.69
C THR A 250 22.45 2.07 22.41
N ARG A 251 22.54 0.79 22.07
CA ARG A 251 21.92 0.21 20.87
C ARG A 251 20.84 -0.81 21.24
N SER A 252 19.82 -0.93 20.39
CA SER A 252 18.83 -2.00 20.48
C SER A 252 19.45 -3.36 20.14
N GLN A 253 18.69 -4.43 20.40
CA GLN A 253 18.97 -5.73 19.79
C GLN A 253 18.91 -5.61 18.26
N VAL A 254 19.71 -6.44 17.57
CA VAL A 254 19.68 -6.53 16.11
C VAL A 254 18.42 -7.29 15.71
N MET A 255 17.59 -6.65 14.89
CA MET A 255 16.33 -7.18 14.40
C MET A 255 16.47 -7.59 12.93
N ASN A 256 15.71 -8.61 12.56
CA ASN A 256 15.70 -9.16 11.20
C ASN A 256 14.32 -9.03 10.59
N TYR A 257 14.26 -8.41 9.42
CA TYR A 257 13.08 -8.39 8.57
C TYR A 257 13.36 -9.16 7.29
N ALA A 258 12.73 -10.32 7.13
CA ALA A 258 12.88 -11.15 5.94
C ALA A 258 11.64 -11.00 5.06
N VAL A 259 11.87 -10.78 3.77
CA VAL A 259 10.84 -11.00 2.75
C VAL A 259 10.72 -12.53 2.58
N PRO A 260 9.51 -13.11 2.57
CA PRO A 260 9.33 -14.54 2.37
C PRO A 260 9.95 -14.98 1.04
N ASP A 261 10.23 -16.26 0.91
CA ASP A 261 10.72 -16.78 -0.36
C ASP A 261 9.62 -16.75 -1.44
N LYS A 262 10.01 -16.89 -2.71
CA LYS A 262 9.06 -16.80 -3.82
C LYS A 262 7.93 -17.82 -3.69
N ARG A 263 8.20 -19.04 -3.20
CA ARG A 263 7.18 -20.09 -3.07
C ARG A 263 6.20 -19.79 -1.94
N GLU A 264 6.68 -19.23 -0.83
CA GLU A 264 5.82 -18.77 0.27
C GLU A 264 4.92 -17.62 -0.20
N ILE A 265 5.47 -16.67 -0.96
CA ILE A 265 4.70 -15.57 -1.54
C ILE A 265 3.63 -16.10 -2.50
N ASP A 266 4.00 -17.01 -3.41
CA ASP A 266 3.08 -17.63 -4.36
C ASP A 266 1.96 -18.37 -3.61
N LYS A 267 2.28 -19.17 -2.59
CA LYS A 267 1.28 -19.82 -1.75
C LYS A 267 0.36 -18.83 -1.04
N GLU A 268 0.88 -17.71 -0.53
CA GLU A 268 0.04 -16.70 0.11
C GLU A 268 -0.86 -15.98 -0.89
N ILE A 269 -0.41 -15.78 -2.13
CA ILE A 269 -1.22 -15.27 -3.23
C ILE A 269 -2.32 -16.26 -3.57
N ASP A 270 -1.99 -17.54 -3.75
CA ASP A 270 -2.93 -18.62 -4.05
C ASP A 270 -4.01 -18.70 -2.94
N ASN A 271 -3.61 -18.73 -1.67
CA ASN A 271 -4.55 -18.68 -0.54
C ASN A 271 -5.41 -17.40 -0.50
N SER A 272 -4.90 -16.27 -1.01
CA SER A 272 -5.66 -15.02 -1.09
C SER A 272 -6.65 -15.04 -2.25
N ILE A 273 -6.31 -15.71 -3.36
CA ILE A 273 -7.20 -15.98 -4.49
C ILE A 273 -8.37 -16.86 -4.03
N ASP A 274 -8.09 -17.98 -3.35
CA ASP A 274 -9.13 -18.89 -2.85
C ASP A 274 -10.10 -18.19 -1.87
N LYS A 275 -9.56 -17.33 -1.00
CA LYS A 275 -10.37 -16.52 -0.08
C LYS A 275 -11.23 -15.51 -0.83
N ALA A 276 -10.69 -14.88 -1.87
CA ALA A 276 -11.44 -13.94 -2.69
C ALA A 276 -12.56 -14.66 -3.47
N GLU A 277 -12.29 -15.84 -4.03
CA GLU A 277 -13.29 -16.67 -4.70
C GLU A 277 -14.42 -17.06 -3.74
N ALA A 278 -14.08 -17.62 -2.58
CA ALA A 278 -15.07 -18.03 -1.57
C ALA A 278 -15.92 -16.83 -1.09
N GLN A 279 -15.31 -15.65 -0.97
CA GLN A 279 -16.03 -14.43 -0.61
C GLN A 279 -16.98 -13.98 -1.73
N ILE A 280 -16.56 -14.04 -3.00
CA ILE A 280 -17.43 -13.75 -4.15
C ILE A 280 -18.63 -14.71 -4.17
N GLU A 281 -18.39 -16.02 -3.99
CA GLU A 281 -19.47 -17.02 -3.96
C GLU A 281 -20.45 -16.78 -2.82
N LYS A 282 -19.95 -16.52 -1.61
CA LYS A 282 -20.78 -16.19 -0.45
C LYS A 282 -21.62 -14.94 -0.67
N THR A 283 -21.02 -13.88 -1.22
CA THR A 283 -21.72 -12.62 -1.54
C THR A 283 -22.78 -12.85 -2.62
N LEU A 284 -22.50 -13.66 -3.64
CA LEU A 284 -23.48 -14.07 -4.65
C LEU A 284 -24.65 -14.85 -4.04
N GLU A 285 -24.40 -15.83 -3.18
CA GLU A 285 -25.47 -16.57 -2.50
C GLU A 285 -26.37 -15.67 -1.66
N LYS A 286 -25.79 -14.69 -0.96
CA LYS A 286 -26.55 -13.71 -0.18
C LYS A 286 -27.39 -12.80 -1.08
N ALA A 287 -26.85 -12.35 -2.21
CA ALA A 287 -27.60 -11.57 -3.20
C ALA A 287 -28.79 -12.38 -3.76
N GLN A 288 -28.58 -13.66 -4.09
CA GLN A 288 -29.65 -14.56 -4.54
C GLN A 288 -30.75 -14.77 -3.48
N LYS A 289 -30.36 -14.95 -2.21
CA LYS A 289 -31.31 -15.04 -1.08
C LYS A 289 -32.09 -13.74 -0.92
N LEU A 290 -31.41 -12.59 -0.92
CA LEU A 290 -32.04 -11.28 -0.82
C LEU A 290 -33.07 -11.06 -1.94
N ARG A 291 -32.72 -11.35 -3.20
CA ARG A 291 -33.65 -11.24 -4.33
C ARG A 291 -34.89 -12.13 -4.14
N LYS A 292 -34.72 -13.40 -3.73
CA LYS A 292 -35.83 -14.33 -3.50
C LYS A 292 -36.77 -13.81 -2.41
N GLU A 293 -36.23 -13.28 -1.33
CA GLU A 293 -37.04 -12.73 -0.23
C GLU A 293 -37.76 -11.42 -0.63
N ILE A 294 -37.12 -10.56 -1.43
CA ILE A 294 -37.79 -9.37 -2.01
C ILE A 294 -38.97 -9.80 -2.90
N ALA A 295 -38.78 -10.80 -3.76
CA ALA A 295 -39.86 -11.31 -4.62
C ALA A 295 -41.01 -11.95 -3.82
N ALA A 296 -40.70 -12.63 -2.71
CA ALA A 296 -41.69 -13.18 -1.80
C ALA A 296 -42.49 -12.08 -1.09
N LEU A 297 -41.81 -11.03 -0.62
CA LEU A 297 -42.47 -9.87 -0.01
C LEU A 297 -43.36 -9.15 -1.03
N GLU A 298 -42.86 -8.85 -2.23
CA GLU A 298 -43.65 -8.24 -3.31
C GLU A 298 -44.92 -9.04 -3.60
N SER A 299 -44.81 -10.38 -3.69
CA SER A 299 -45.95 -11.26 -3.95
C SER A 299 -46.96 -11.28 -2.80
N ARG A 300 -46.48 -11.20 -1.54
CA ARG A 300 -47.33 -11.10 -0.35
C ARG A 300 -48.09 -9.77 -0.32
N LEU A 301 -47.42 -8.67 -0.69
CA LEU A 301 -48.01 -7.33 -0.71
C LEU A 301 -49.03 -7.15 -1.84
N LYS A 302 -48.85 -7.80 -3.00
CA LYS A 302 -49.81 -7.72 -4.14
C LYS A 302 -51.25 -8.11 -3.79
N ASN A 303 -51.44 -8.94 -2.77
CA ASN A 303 -52.74 -9.46 -2.38
C ASN A 303 -53.33 -8.75 -1.14
N LYS A 304 -52.66 -7.73 -0.61
CA LYS A 304 -53.06 -7.02 0.61
C LYS A 304 -53.36 -5.54 0.33
N LYS A 305 -54.33 -5.00 1.09
CA LYS A 305 -54.71 -3.58 1.06
C LYS A 305 -54.08 -2.74 2.17
N GLU A 306 -53.51 -3.40 3.18
CA GLU A 306 -52.84 -2.74 4.30
C GLU A 306 -51.67 -3.62 4.78
N LEU A 307 -50.59 -2.96 5.19
CA LEU A 307 -49.39 -3.58 5.75
C LEU A 307 -49.64 -4.01 7.21
N ASP A 308 -49.48 -5.29 7.49
CA ASP A 308 -49.46 -5.78 8.88
C ASP A 308 -48.07 -5.58 9.52
N PHE A 309 -47.99 -5.71 10.84
CA PHE A 309 -46.73 -5.58 11.58
C PHE A 309 -45.66 -6.58 11.10
N GLN A 310 -46.06 -7.77 10.67
CA GLN A 310 -45.12 -8.77 10.15
C GLN A 310 -44.53 -8.34 8.80
N ASP A 311 -45.34 -7.76 7.91
CA ASP A 311 -44.90 -7.26 6.61
C ASP A 311 -43.84 -6.16 6.80
N LYS A 312 -44.07 -5.23 7.74
CA LYS A 312 -43.11 -4.16 8.08
C LYS A 312 -41.79 -4.74 8.62
N LYS A 313 -41.88 -5.72 9.53
CA LYS A 313 -40.69 -6.38 10.08
C LYS A 313 -39.89 -7.12 9.01
N VAL A 314 -40.55 -7.82 8.08
CA VAL A 314 -39.88 -8.49 6.96
C VAL A 314 -39.17 -7.47 6.07
N ALA A 315 -39.80 -6.33 5.77
CA ALA A 315 -39.19 -5.26 5.00
C ALA A 315 -37.96 -4.64 5.69
N GLU A 316 -38.02 -4.42 7.02
CA GLU A 316 -36.87 -3.98 7.81
C GLU A 316 -35.72 -5.00 7.81
N GLU A 317 -36.04 -6.29 7.89
CA GLU A 317 -35.05 -7.37 7.79
C GLU A 317 -34.37 -7.40 6.41
N LEU A 318 -35.10 -7.14 5.32
CA LEU A 318 -34.53 -7.01 3.97
C LEU A 318 -33.56 -5.83 3.87
N ILE A 319 -33.90 -4.68 4.46
CA ILE A 319 -33.02 -3.51 4.49
C ILE A 319 -31.73 -3.84 5.23
N LYS A 320 -31.81 -4.49 6.40
CA LYS A 320 -30.63 -4.93 7.16
C LYS A 320 -29.77 -5.92 6.35
N LYS A 321 -30.39 -6.90 5.69
CA LYS A 321 -29.67 -7.85 4.82
C LYS A 321 -28.97 -7.14 3.66
N LYS A 322 -29.58 -6.08 3.10
CA LYS A 322 -28.92 -5.25 2.07
C LYS A 322 -27.71 -4.50 2.63
N GLU A 323 -27.82 -3.91 3.82
CA GLU A 323 -26.68 -3.24 4.48
C GLU A 323 -25.52 -4.21 4.75
N GLU A 324 -25.82 -5.44 5.20
CA GLU A 324 -24.83 -6.50 5.37
C GLU A 324 -24.17 -6.88 4.04
N LEU A 325 -24.96 -7.04 2.97
CA LEU A 325 -24.46 -7.33 1.63
C LEU A 325 -23.51 -6.23 1.13
N MET A 326 -23.87 -4.96 1.35
CA MET A 326 -23.02 -3.81 0.98
C MET A 326 -21.70 -3.79 1.75
N ASN A 327 -21.70 -4.18 3.03
CA ASN A 327 -20.47 -4.30 3.81
C ASN A 327 -19.58 -5.46 3.31
N GLU A 328 -20.18 -6.59 2.91
CA GLU A 328 -19.42 -7.69 2.30
C GLU A 328 -18.82 -7.32 0.94
N ILE A 329 -19.55 -6.57 0.10
CA ILE A 329 -19.02 -6.06 -1.17
C ILE A 329 -17.82 -5.13 -0.93
N LYS A 330 -17.88 -4.26 0.09
CA LYS A 330 -16.73 -3.41 0.47
C LYS A 330 -15.52 -4.24 0.92
N GLN A 331 -15.73 -5.23 1.78
CA GLN A 331 -14.65 -6.12 2.23
C GLN A 331 -14.02 -6.88 1.07
N MET A 332 -14.84 -7.39 0.15
CA MET A 332 -14.39 -8.06 -1.07
C MET A 332 -13.59 -7.12 -1.96
N GLN A 333 -14.01 -5.86 -2.11
CA GLN A 333 -13.28 -4.84 -2.85
C GLN A 333 -11.89 -4.56 -2.25
N GLU A 334 -11.79 -4.42 -0.93
CA GLU A 334 -10.51 -4.23 -0.23
C GLU A 334 -9.59 -5.46 -0.36
N GLN A 335 -10.15 -6.67 -0.22
CA GLN A 335 -9.41 -7.92 -0.41
C GLN A 335 -8.86 -8.04 -1.83
N ASN A 336 -9.68 -7.75 -2.84
CA ASN A 336 -9.25 -7.82 -4.24
C ASN A 336 -8.20 -6.74 -4.59
N GLN A 337 -8.30 -5.54 -4.01
CA GLN A 337 -7.27 -4.51 -4.15
C GLN A 337 -5.93 -4.96 -3.56
N ASN A 338 -5.94 -5.50 -2.34
CA ASN A 338 -4.73 -6.03 -1.71
C ASN A 338 -4.12 -7.18 -2.52
N LEU A 339 -4.95 -8.09 -3.03
CA LEU A 339 -4.51 -9.18 -3.91
C LEU A 339 -3.85 -8.63 -5.17
N ASN A 340 -4.49 -7.67 -5.85
CA ASN A 340 -3.95 -7.05 -7.07
C ASN A 340 -2.59 -6.40 -6.83
N GLU A 341 -2.45 -5.65 -5.74
CA GLU A 341 -1.20 -4.97 -5.40
C GLU A 341 -0.09 -5.97 -5.03
N LYS A 342 -0.44 -7.06 -4.33
CA LYS A 342 0.48 -8.14 -4.01
C LYS A 342 0.97 -8.82 -5.29
N GLN A 343 0.06 -9.09 -6.22
CA GLN A 343 0.39 -9.65 -7.52
C GLN A 343 1.27 -8.71 -8.35
N GLN A 344 0.93 -7.43 -8.46
CA GLN A 344 1.75 -6.46 -9.21
C GLN A 344 3.18 -6.32 -8.67
N ARG A 345 3.36 -6.50 -7.37
CA ARG A 345 4.67 -6.41 -6.73
C ARG A 345 5.53 -7.64 -6.96
N PHE A 346 4.96 -8.82 -6.75
CA PHE A 346 5.74 -10.06 -6.70
C PHE A 346 5.69 -10.86 -8.01
N ASN A 347 4.66 -10.63 -8.84
CA ASN A 347 4.46 -11.31 -10.11
C ASN A 347 4.40 -10.32 -11.28
N GLU A 348 5.12 -10.64 -12.36
CA GLU A 348 5.00 -9.92 -13.61
C GLU A 348 3.66 -10.22 -14.28
N GLN A 349 2.71 -9.29 -14.17
CA GLN A 349 1.41 -9.40 -14.81
C GLN A 349 1.49 -9.06 -16.31
N LYS A 350 0.88 -9.91 -17.14
CA LYS A 350 0.64 -9.59 -18.55
C LYS A 350 -0.39 -8.45 -18.66
N PRO A 351 -0.31 -7.59 -19.71
CA PRO A 351 -1.28 -6.51 -19.92
C PRO A 351 -2.75 -6.98 -19.96
N GLU A 352 -3.00 -8.18 -20.48
CA GLU A 352 -4.34 -8.79 -20.55
C GLU A 352 -4.91 -9.09 -19.16
N ASN A 353 -4.08 -9.64 -18.25
CA ASN A 353 -4.50 -9.92 -16.88
C ASN A 353 -4.80 -8.62 -16.11
N GLN A 354 -4.03 -7.56 -16.37
CA GLN A 354 -4.32 -6.23 -15.82
C GLN A 354 -5.67 -5.69 -16.29
N GLN A 355 -6.00 -5.83 -17.59
CA GLN A 355 -7.30 -5.39 -18.12
C GLN A 355 -8.47 -6.13 -17.48
N LYS A 356 -8.34 -7.45 -17.28
CA LYS A 356 -9.34 -8.26 -16.56
C LYS A 356 -9.51 -7.80 -15.11
N MET A 357 -8.41 -7.46 -14.44
CA MET A 357 -8.43 -6.95 -13.07
C MET A 357 -9.08 -5.57 -12.95
N ASP A 358 -8.78 -4.67 -13.89
CA ASP A 358 -9.42 -3.36 -13.97
C ASP A 358 -10.93 -3.49 -14.21
N ALA A 359 -11.35 -4.44 -15.04
CA ALA A 359 -12.76 -4.72 -15.29
C ALA A 359 -13.47 -5.29 -14.05
N LEU A 360 -12.84 -6.20 -13.30
CA LEU A 360 -13.35 -6.67 -12.01
C LEU A 360 -13.55 -5.50 -11.04
N GLN A 361 -12.58 -4.57 -10.97
CA GLN A 361 -12.69 -3.39 -10.10
C GLN A 361 -13.82 -2.45 -10.53
N LYS A 362 -14.05 -2.28 -11.84
CA LYS A 362 -15.21 -1.54 -12.35
C LYS A 362 -16.53 -2.20 -11.94
N MET A 363 -16.67 -3.52 -12.14
CA MET A 363 -17.87 -4.26 -11.74
C MET A 363 -18.15 -4.11 -10.24
N MET A 364 -17.12 -4.21 -9.38
CA MET A 364 -17.27 -4.01 -7.93
C MET A 364 -17.76 -2.60 -7.57
N ASN A 365 -17.25 -1.56 -8.24
CA ASN A 365 -17.70 -0.18 -7.99
C ASN A 365 -19.17 0.02 -8.37
N GLU A 366 -19.63 -0.66 -9.42
CA GLU A 366 -21.01 -0.53 -9.90
C GLU A 366 -22.03 -1.25 -9.02
N LEU A 367 -21.63 -2.31 -8.32
CA LEU A 367 -22.46 -2.94 -7.28
C LEU A 367 -22.79 -1.97 -6.13
N MET A 368 -21.98 -0.92 -5.95
CA MET A 368 -22.13 0.13 -4.95
C MET A 368 -22.91 1.36 -5.48
N ASP A 369 -23.92 1.14 -6.32
CA ASP A 369 -24.74 2.18 -6.94
C ASP A 369 -25.49 3.05 -5.90
N PRO A 370 -25.25 4.38 -5.83
CA PRO A 370 -25.97 5.29 -4.94
C PRO A 370 -27.49 5.34 -5.19
N GLU A 371 -27.96 5.03 -6.40
CA GLU A 371 -29.40 4.96 -6.68
C GLU A 371 -30.06 3.81 -5.91
N ALA A 372 -29.39 2.65 -5.84
CA ALA A 372 -29.88 1.51 -5.07
C ALA A 372 -30.07 1.89 -3.60
N GLN A 373 -29.09 2.57 -3.01
CA GLN A 373 -29.18 3.02 -1.62
C GLN A 373 -30.37 3.99 -1.39
N LYS A 374 -30.59 4.93 -2.32
CA LYS A 374 -31.76 5.83 -2.26
C LYS A 374 -33.08 5.07 -2.33
N MET A 375 -33.18 4.02 -3.16
CA MET A 375 -34.41 3.23 -3.26
C MET A 375 -34.76 2.52 -1.94
N TYR A 376 -33.76 2.01 -1.23
CA TYR A 376 -33.95 1.42 0.11
C TYR A 376 -34.28 2.48 1.18
N ASP A 377 -33.68 3.67 1.11
CA ASP A 377 -34.04 4.79 1.99
C ASP A 377 -35.49 5.27 1.76
N GLU A 378 -35.91 5.32 0.49
CA GLU A 378 -37.30 5.62 0.12
C GLU A 378 -38.24 4.53 0.61
N LEU A 379 -37.89 3.25 0.46
CA LEU A 379 -38.66 2.13 1.00
C LEU A 379 -38.83 2.26 2.52
N LYS A 380 -37.76 2.62 3.25
CA LYS A 380 -37.81 2.86 4.70
C LYS A 380 -38.78 3.98 5.06
N LYS A 381 -38.73 5.11 4.35
CA LYS A 381 -39.69 6.21 4.56
C LYS A 381 -41.13 5.80 4.25
N MET A 382 -41.35 5.00 3.20
CA MET A 382 -42.68 4.48 2.86
C MET A 382 -43.22 3.56 3.97
N LEU A 383 -42.39 2.71 4.60
CA LEU A 383 -42.79 1.87 5.72
C LEU A 383 -43.27 2.66 6.95
N GLU A 384 -42.66 3.82 7.19
CA GLU A 384 -43.01 4.75 8.26
C GLU A 384 -44.30 5.55 7.95
N GLN A 385 -44.50 5.91 6.68
CA GLN A 385 -45.59 6.81 6.25
C GLN A 385 -46.90 6.11 5.87
N ASN A 386 -46.92 4.77 5.72
CA ASN A 386 -48.10 4.01 5.28
C ASN A 386 -48.76 4.60 3.99
N PRO A 387 -48.02 4.83 2.89
CA PRO A 387 -48.58 5.38 1.65
C PRO A 387 -49.50 4.38 0.95
N GLU A 388 -50.28 4.85 -0.03
CA GLU A 388 -51.13 4.01 -0.91
C GLU A 388 -50.35 2.80 -1.48
N ASP A 389 -50.95 1.60 -1.39
CA ASP A 389 -50.35 0.30 -1.74
C ASP A 389 -49.62 0.28 -3.09
N ASN A 390 -50.15 1.00 -4.08
CA ASN A 390 -49.64 1.00 -5.45
C ASN A 390 -48.23 1.60 -5.58
N LYS A 391 -47.87 2.60 -4.77
CA LYS A 391 -46.54 3.24 -4.85
C LYS A 391 -45.45 2.35 -4.24
N MET A 392 -45.78 1.65 -3.16
CA MET A 392 -44.84 0.75 -2.51
C MET A 392 -44.58 -0.52 -3.34
N LEU A 393 -45.62 -1.05 -4.00
CA LEU A 393 -45.47 -2.14 -4.96
C LEU A 393 -44.58 -1.76 -6.14
N GLU A 394 -44.75 -0.56 -6.70
CA GLU A 394 -43.90 -0.06 -7.78
C GLU A 394 -42.43 0.08 -7.34
N GLN A 395 -42.19 0.62 -6.13
CA GLN A 395 -40.84 0.73 -5.59
C GLN A 395 -40.21 -0.64 -5.35
N MET A 396 -40.98 -1.62 -4.88
CA MET A 396 -40.49 -2.98 -4.66
C MET A 396 -40.15 -3.69 -5.97
N GLU A 397 -40.92 -3.45 -7.02
CA GLU A 397 -40.61 -3.96 -8.36
C GLU A 397 -39.29 -3.38 -8.91
N ARG A 398 -39.05 -2.07 -8.70
CA ARG A 398 -37.78 -1.42 -9.06
C ARG A 398 -36.60 -1.98 -8.27
N ILE A 399 -36.75 -2.16 -6.96
CA ILE A 399 -35.71 -2.76 -6.10
C ILE A 399 -35.42 -4.20 -6.55
N LYS A 400 -36.46 -5.02 -6.79
CA LYS A 400 -36.28 -6.38 -7.31
C LYS A 400 -35.47 -6.40 -8.60
N ASN A 401 -35.76 -5.51 -9.54
CA ASN A 401 -35.04 -5.43 -10.81
C ASN A 401 -33.58 -5.02 -10.60
N LYS A 402 -33.31 -4.05 -9.73
CA LYS A 402 -31.94 -3.63 -9.39
C LYS A 402 -31.15 -4.74 -8.67
N GLU A 403 -31.76 -5.47 -7.74
CA GLU A 403 -31.10 -6.62 -7.09
C GLU A 403 -30.89 -7.79 -8.05
N LYS A 404 -31.80 -8.02 -9.01
CA LYS A 404 -31.58 -8.99 -10.09
C LYS A 404 -30.35 -8.62 -10.94
N ASN A 405 -30.13 -7.32 -11.20
CA ASN A 405 -28.96 -6.87 -11.94
C ASN A 405 -27.68 -7.04 -11.12
N ALA A 406 -27.71 -6.71 -9.83
CA ALA A 406 -26.58 -6.94 -8.93
C ALA A 406 -26.20 -8.43 -8.84
N GLU A 407 -27.18 -9.33 -8.73
CA GLU A 407 -26.97 -10.79 -8.77
C GLU A 407 -26.29 -11.22 -10.08
N LYS A 408 -26.78 -10.71 -11.21
CA LYS A 408 -26.21 -11.00 -12.54
C LYS A 408 -24.76 -10.52 -12.69
N GLU A 409 -24.46 -9.32 -12.20
CA GLU A 409 -23.09 -8.78 -12.23
C GLU A 409 -22.16 -9.53 -11.26
N LEU A 410 -22.65 -9.98 -10.10
CA LEU A 410 -21.89 -10.87 -9.20
C LEU A 410 -21.57 -12.22 -9.84
N GLU A 411 -22.51 -12.83 -10.58
CA GLU A 411 -22.26 -14.06 -11.35
C GLU A 411 -21.20 -13.82 -12.43
N ARG A 412 -21.30 -12.72 -13.16
CA ARG A 412 -20.32 -12.34 -14.18
C ARG A 412 -18.93 -12.13 -13.58
N MET A 413 -18.84 -11.43 -12.47
CA MET A 413 -17.60 -11.19 -11.75
C MET A 413 -16.97 -12.51 -11.28
N LYS A 414 -17.78 -13.47 -10.81
CA LYS A 414 -17.32 -14.83 -10.47
C LYS A 414 -16.68 -15.54 -11.67
N GLU A 415 -17.38 -15.59 -12.81
CA GLU A 415 -16.86 -16.26 -14.02
C GLU A 415 -15.57 -15.57 -14.53
N LEU A 416 -15.53 -14.24 -14.49
CA LEU A 416 -14.34 -13.47 -14.87
C LEU A 416 -13.17 -13.73 -13.91
N PHE A 417 -13.42 -13.83 -12.60
CA PHE A 417 -12.41 -14.15 -11.59
C PHE A 417 -11.85 -15.55 -11.80
N LYS A 418 -12.71 -16.55 -12.03
CA LYS A 418 -12.29 -17.93 -12.37
C LYS A 418 -11.42 -17.98 -13.62
N LYS A 419 -11.82 -17.26 -14.68
CA LYS A 419 -11.02 -17.16 -15.91
C LYS A 419 -9.66 -16.51 -15.65
N LEU A 420 -9.62 -15.42 -14.87
CA LEU A 420 -8.38 -14.78 -14.48
C LEU A 420 -7.45 -15.73 -13.70
N GLN A 421 -8.00 -16.51 -12.77
CA GLN A 421 -7.25 -17.51 -12.00
C GLN A 421 -6.68 -18.61 -12.91
N LEU A 422 -7.48 -19.16 -13.84
CA LEU A 422 -6.97 -20.13 -14.81
C LEU A 422 -5.82 -19.52 -15.63
N ASP A 423 -6.01 -18.32 -16.16
CA ASP A 423 -5.01 -17.65 -17.00
C ASP A 423 -3.70 -17.39 -16.25
N GLN A 424 -3.80 -17.00 -14.98
CA GLN A 424 -2.66 -16.79 -14.09
C GLN A 424 -1.94 -18.10 -13.78
N ASN A 425 -2.66 -19.17 -13.44
CA ASN A 425 -2.09 -20.49 -13.16
C ASN A 425 -1.39 -21.04 -14.41
N MET A 426 -1.97 -20.89 -15.59
CA MET A 426 -1.34 -21.25 -16.86
C MET A 426 -0.08 -20.43 -17.14
N ASP A 427 -0.13 -19.11 -16.97
CA ASP A 427 1.03 -18.23 -17.20
C ASP A 427 2.17 -18.53 -16.21
N LYS A 428 1.82 -18.81 -14.95
CA LYS A 428 2.76 -19.23 -13.89
C LYS A 428 3.40 -20.57 -14.28
N ALA A 429 2.60 -21.57 -14.65
CA ALA A 429 3.08 -22.89 -15.04
C ALA A 429 4.02 -22.83 -16.26
N ILE A 430 3.66 -22.06 -17.29
CA ILE A 430 4.51 -21.85 -18.49
C ILE A 430 5.85 -21.23 -18.08
N LYS A 431 5.84 -20.15 -17.27
CA LYS A 431 7.07 -19.51 -16.78
C LYS A 431 7.90 -20.45 -15.90
N GLU A 432 7.26 -21.27 -15.07
CA GLU A 432 7.96 -22.24 -14.22
C GLU A 432 8.60 -23.35 -15.03
N LEU A 433 7.94 -23.87 -16.08
CA LEU A 433 8.54 -24.81 -17.03
C LEU A 433 9.79 -24.21 -17.70
N GLU A 434 9.72 -22.96 -18.15
CA GLU A 434 10.86 -22.27 -18.77
C GLU A 434 12.02 -22.09 -17.77
N ASN A 435 11.70 -21.66 -16.55
CA ASN A 435 12.69 -21.49 -15.48
C ASN A 435 13.33 -22.82 -15.05
N GLN A 436 12.54 -23.88 -14.87
CA GLN A 436 13.04 -25.21 -14.55
C GLN A 436 13.91 -25.75 -15.68
N ALA A 437 13.51 -25.56 -16.94
CA ALA A 437 14.33 -25.93 -18.09
C ALA A 437 15.70 -25.23 -18.08
N GLU A 438 15.75 -23.94 -17.72
CA GLU A 438 17.00 -23.20 -17.61
C GLU A 438 17.85 -23.70 -16.42
N LYS A 439 17.24 -24.04 -15.29
CA LYS A 439 17.95 -24.62 -14.13
C LYS A 439 18.51 -26.01 -14.45
N GLU A 440 17.73 -26.86 -15.11
CA GLU A 440 18.14 -28.18 -15.59
C GLU A 440 19.34 -28.08 -16.56
N GLU A 441 19.33 -27.11 -17.49
CA GLU A 441 20.44 -26.89 -18.41
C GLU A 441 21.70 -26.39 -17.69
N LYS A 442 21.57 -25.48 -16.72
CA LYS A 442 22.69 -25.04 -15.87
C LYS A 442 23.25 -26.18 -15.02
N LEU A 443 22.40 -27.06 -14.50
CA LEU A 443 22.83 -28.22 -13.73
C LEU A 443 23.54 -29.24 -14.63
N ALA A 444 23.08 -29.40 -15.87
CA ALA A 444 23.73 -30.22 -16.89
C ALA A 444 25.14 -29.72 -17.23
N GLU A 445 25.31 -28.39 -17.36
CA GLU A 445 26.61 -27.76 -17.57
C GLU A 445 27.54 -27.94 -16.35
N LYS A 446 27.02 -27.81 -15.12
CA LYS A 446 27.79 -28.08 -13.90
C LYS A 446 28.27 -29.53 -13.86
N ASN A 447 27.40 -30.48 -14.16
CA ASN A 447 27.75 -31.91 -14.21
C ASN A 447 28.83 -32.22 -15.26
N GLU A 448 28.78 -31.60 -16.45
CA GLU A 448 29.84 -31.73 -17.46
C GLU A 448 31.18 -31.15 -17.00
N GLN A 449 31.17 -30.10 -16.17
CA GLN A 449 32.38 -29.52 -15.60
C GLN A 449 32.95 -30.38 -14.47
N THR A 450 32.08 -30.91 -13.59
CA THR A 450 32.48 -31.80 -12.49
C THR A 450 33.03 -33.13 -13.02
N GLU A 451 32.55 -33.61 -14.17
CA GLU A 451 33.07 -34.81 -14.82
C GLU A 451 34.53 -34.67 -15.28
N LYS A 452 34.94 -33.47 -15.70
CA LYS A 452 36.32 -33.17 -16.15
C LYS A 452 37.32 -33.12 -14.99
N LYS A 453 36.87 -33.20 -13.73
CA LYS A 453 37.74 -33.20 -12.54
C LYS A 453 38.22 -34.62 -12.21
N PRO A 454 39.45 -34.76 -11.65
CA PRO A 454 40.00 -36.06 -11.28
C PRO A 454 39.16 -36.78 -10.21
N ASP A 455 38.95 -38.08 -10.41
CA ASP A 455 37.99 -38.92 -9.65
C ASP A 455 38.22 -38.97 -8.14
N ASN A 456 39.44 -38.73 -7.65
CA ASN A 456 39.79 -38.79 -6.23
C ASN A 456 39.88 -37.41 -5.54
N SER A 457 39.32 -36.34 -6.14
CA SER A 457 39.31 -35.02 -5.50
C SER A 457 38.13 -34.87 -4.54
N ALA A 458 38.41 -34.42 -3.31
CA ALA A 458 37.37 -34.09 -2.31
C ALA A 458 36.41 -33.00 -2.81
N GLU A 459 36.83 -32.18 -3.77
CA GLU A 459 35.98 -31.21 -4.47
C GLU A 459 34.94 -31.88 -5.39
N LYS A 460 35.31 -32.93 -6.15
CA LYS A 460 34.37 -33.63 -7.04
C LYS A 460 33.26 -34.33 -6.24
N GLN A 461 33.60 -34.92 -5.09
CA GLN A 461 32.61 -35.53 -4.20
C GLN A 461 31.64 -34.51 -3.61
N LYS A 462 32.15 -33.34 -3.15
CA LYS A 462 31.29 -32.26 -2.63
C LYS A 462 30.38 -31.66 -3.71
N GLU A 463 30.89 -31.46 -4.93
CA GLU A 463 30.09 -30.95 -6.05
C GLU A 463 29.03 -31.96 -6.50
N ASN A 464 29.35 -33.26 -6.58
CA ASN A 464 28.36 -34.30 -6.89
C ASN A 464 27.23 -34.32 -5.86
N GLU A 465 27.54 -34.24 -4.57
CA GLU A 465 26.52 -34.23 -3.52
C GLU A 465 25.66 -32.94 -3.58
N ALA A 466 26.27 -31.80 -3.92
CA ALA A 466 25.55 -30.55 -4.10
C ALA A 466 24.64 -30.58 -5.35
N ASN A 467 25.15 -31.05 -6.48
CA ASN A 467 24.39 -31.17 -7.73
C ASN A 467 23.24 -32.17 -7.58
N LYS A 468 23.44 -33.27 -6.84
CA LYS A 468 22.37 -34.22 -6.52
C LYS A 468 21.25 -33.57 -5.71
N LYS A 469 21.58 -32.81 -4.66
CA LYS A 469 20.59 -32.06 -3.87
C LYS A 469 19.85 -31.01 -4.71
N GLU A 470 20.52 -30.41 -5.69
CA GLU A 470 19.92 -29.49 -6.64
C GLU A 470 18.94 -30.23 -7.57
N GLN A 471 19.30 -31.42 -8.10
CA GLN A 471 18.41 -32.26 -8.89
C GLN A 471 17.17 -32.70 -8.11
N GLU A 472 17.34 -33.21 -6.88
CA GLU A 472 16.19 -33.62 -6.03
C GLU A 472 15.23 -32.46 -5.76
N LYS A 473 15.75 -31.22 -5.67
CA LYS A 473 14.92 -30.02 -5.55
C LYS A 473 14.16 -29.73 -6.85
N LEU A 474 14.80 -29.87 -8.01
CA LEU A 474 14.15 -29.66 -9.31
C LEU A 474 13.06 -30.70 -9.58
N SER A 475 13.31 -31.97 -9.26
CA SER A 475 12.30 -33.03 -9.38
C SER A 475 11.07 -32.77 -8.49
N LYS A 476 11.29 -32.29 -7.26
CA LYS A 476 10.19 -31.88 -6.36
C LYS A 476 9.46 -30.64 -6.86
N GLU A 477 10.17 -29.64 -7.39
CA GLU A 477 9.55 -28.46 -8.03
C GLU A 477 8.66 -28.87 -9.21
N PHE A 478 9.11 -29.83 -10.02
CA PHE A 478 8.33 -30.33 -11.15
C PHE A 478 7.11 -31.17 -10.72
N ASP A 479 7.25 -32.00 -9.69
CA ASP A 479 6.12 -32.76 -9.13
C ASP A 479 5.02 -31.85 -8.56
N ASP A 480 5.40 -30.71 -7.96
CA ASP A 480 4.45 -29.71 -7.50
C ASP A 480 3.80 -28.98 -8.69
N LEU A 481 4.58 -28.57 -9.69
CA LEU A 481 4.06 -27.97 -10.93
C LEU A 481 3.07 -28.89 -11.67
N LYS A 482 3.28 -30.21 -11.62
CA LYS A 482 2.35 -31.20 -12.17
C LYS A 482 0.99 -31.20 -11.45
N LYS A 483 0.98 -30.96 -10.13
CA LYS A 483 -0.27 -30.79 -9.38
C LYS A 483 -0.96 -29.50 -9.79
N ASP A 484 -0.22 -28.41 -9.94
CA ASP A 484 -0.76 -27.11 -10.38
C ASP A 484 -1.39 -27.20 -11.77
N LEU A 485 -0.73 -27.90 -12.72
CA LEU A 485 -1.28 -28.17 -14.05
C LEU A 485 -2.57 -29.01 -14.00
N LYS A 486 -2.62 -30.02 -13.11
CA LYS A 486 -3.82 -30.85 -12.92
C LYS A 486 -4.97 -30.08 -12.27
N GLU A 487 -4.67 -29.16 -11.37
CA GLU A 487 -5.66 -28.28 -10.77
C GLU A 487 -6.22 -27.29 -11.80
N ALA A 488 -5.34 -26.70 -12.61
CA ALA A 488 -5.75 -25.82 -13.70
C ALA A 488 -6.55 -26.56 -14.79
N GLU A 489 -6.24 -27.83 -15.07
CA GLU A 489 -7.08 -28.70 -15.93
C GLU A 489 -8.49 -28.86 -15.36
N LYS A 490 -8.62 -29.14 -14.04
CA LYS A 490 -9.93 -29.23 -13.38
C LYS A 490 -10.69 -27.91 -13.41
N MET A 491 -10.02 -26.78 -13.13
CA MET A 491 -10.64 -25.46 -13.21
C MET A 491 -11.16 -25.17 -14.61
N ASN A 492 -10.41 -25.56 -15.64
CA ASN A 492 -10.87 -25.47 -17.01
C ASN A 492 -12.11 -26.36 -17.25
N GLU A 493 -12.11 -27.62 -16.80
CA GLU A 493 -13.27 -28.52 -16.93
C GLU A 493 -14.52 -28.06 -16.16
N GLU A 494 -14.36 -27.35 -15.04
CA GLU A 494 -15.47 -26.77 -14.26
C GLU A 494 -16.08 -25.53 -14.92
N MET A 495 -15.34 -24.84 -15.79
CA MET A 495 -15.86 -23.69 -16.52
C MET A 495 -16.87 -24.15 -17.58
N LYS A 496 -18.05 -23.53 -17.59
CA LYS A 496 -19.10 -23.86 -18.55
C LYS A 496 -18.63 -23.55 -19.98
N ASN A 497 -18.82 -24.50 -20.89
CA ASN A 497 -18.50 -24.38 -22.31
C ASN A 497 -17.00 -24.16 -22.60
N SER A 498 -16.11 -24.68 -21.76
CA SER A 498 -14.68 -24.77 -22.08
C SER A 498 -14.39 -26.03 -22.89
N GLU A 499 -13.54 -25.92 -23.92
CA GLU A 499 -12.91 -27.10 -24.51
C GLU A 499 -11.90 -27.69 -23.52
N LYS A 500 -11.79 -29.03 -23.47
CA LYS A 500 -10.74 -29.68 -22.69
C LYS A 500 -9.38 -29.25 -23.25
N MET A 501 -8.61 -28.60 -22.40
CA MET A 501 -7.23 -28.23 -22.69
C MET A 501 -6.35 -29.44 -22.39
N ASP A 502 -5.70 -29.98 -23.41
CA ASP A 502 -4.73 -31.05 -23.23
C ASP A 502 -3.47 -30.50 -22.56
N MET A 503 -3.24 -30.92 -21.31
CA MET A 503 -2.04 -30.55 -20.56
C MET A 503 -0.82 -31.42 -20.91
N ASP A 504 -0.95 -32.32 -21.89
CA ASP A 504 0.09 -33.23 -22.38
C ASP A 504 0.72 -34.06 -21.26
N LYS A 505 -0.14 -34.85 -20.61
CA LYS A 505 0.23 -35.70 -19.46
C LYS A 505 1.34 -36.69 -19.79
N GLU A 506 1.41 -37.16 -21.04
CA GLU A 506 2.47 -38.05 -21.51
C GLU A 506 3.82 -37.33 -21.42
N GLN A 507 3.92 -36.11 -21.97
CA GLN A 507 5.14 -35.32 -21.90
C GLN A 507 5.53 -34.95 -20.45
N GLN A 508 4.56 -34.79 -19.54
CA GLN A 508 4.84 -34.58 -18.11
C GLN A 508 5.47 -35.82 -17.45
N GLU A 509 4.96 -37.02 -17.69
CA GLU A 509 5.57 -38.26 -17.17
C GLU A 509 6.98 -38.46 -17.73
N ASP A 510 7.14 -38.18 -19.02
CA ASP A 510 8.40 -38.25 -19.75
C ASP A 510 9.48 -37.32 -19.17
N ILE A 511 9.10 -36.16 -18.62
CA ILE A 511 10.01 -35.25 -17.92
C ILE A 511 10.38 -35.81 -16.55
N SER A 512 9.39 -36.32 -15.79
CA SER A 512 9.62 -36.92 -14.47
C SER A 512 10.53 -38.15 -14.55
N GLU A 513 10.39 -38.96 -15.61
CA GLU A 513 11.26 -40.11 -15.85
C GLU A 513 12.70 -39.67 -16.17
N ASP A 514 12.90 -38.70 -17.06
CA ASP A 514 14.25 -38.21 -17.39
C ASP A 514 14.92 -37.55 -16.16
N GLN A 515 14.17 -36.85 -15.30
CA GLN A 515 14.69 -36.30 -14.03
C GLN A 515 15.09 -37.39 -13.02
N LYS A 516 14.23 -38.40 -12.81
CA LYS A 516 14.55 -39.55 -11.93
C LYS A 516 15.71 -40.38 -12.44
N ASP A 517 15.81 -40.54 -13.75
CA ASP A 517 16.95 -41.21 -14.37
C ASP A 517 18.24 -40.41 -14.16
N SER A 518 18.19 -39.08 -14.28
CA SER A 518 19.33 -38.22 -13.94
C SER A 518 19.78 -38.45 -12.49
N GLU A 519 18.86 -38.45 -11.52
CA GLU A 519 19.18 -38.73 -10.11
C GLU A 519 19.88 -40.08 -9.93
N LYS A 520 19.38 -41.14 -10.58
CA LYS A 520 19.98 -42.48 -10.55
C LYS A 520 21.38 -42.53 -11.19
N GLN A 521 21.63 -41.75 -12.23
CA GLN A 521 22.97 -41.68 -12.86
C GLN A 521 23.94 -40.90 -11.99
N MET A 522 23.49 -39.83 -11.34
CA MET A 522 24.28 -39.08 -10.35
C MET A 522 24.63 -39.95 -9.14
N ASP A 523 23.73 -40.84 -8.70
CA ASP A 523 23.99 -41.83 -7.65
C ASP A 523 25.08 -42.85 -8.02
N LYS A 524 25.20 -43.16 -9.31
CA LYS A 524 26.24 -44.03 -9.84
C LYS A 524 27.55 -43.28 -10.12
N GLY A 525 27.56 -41.96 -9.92
CA GLY A 525 28.70 -41.10 -10.24
C GLY A 525 28.89 -40.82 -11.73
N ASP A 526 27.93 -41.19 -12.59
CA ASP A 526 27.97 -40.93 -14.03
C ASP A 526 27.35 -39.56 -14.35
N ASN A 527 28.16 -38.51 -14.18
CA ASN A 527 27.72 -37.13 -14.40
C ASN A 527 27.45 -36.83 -15.89
N LYS A 528 28.06 -37.58 -16.81
CA LYS A 528 27.86 -37.39 -18.26
C LYS A 528 26.47 -37.85 -18.68
N SER A 529 26.08 -39.07 -18.28
CA SER A 529 24.74 -39.59 -18.56
C SER A 529 23.66 -38.77 -17.83
N ALA A 530 23.95 -38.30 -16.61
CA ALA A 530 23.05 -37.38 -15.90
C ALA A 530 22.83 -36.08 -16.68
N SER A 531 23.90 -35.45 -17.17
CA SER A 531 23.83 -34.23 -17.99
C SER A 531 22.99 -34.40 -19.26
N GLU A 532 23.13 -35.53 -19.96
CA GLU A 532 22.32 -35.83 -21.16
C GLU A 532 20.82 -35.93 -20.82
N LYS A 533 20.48 -36.58 -19.70
CA LYS A 533 19.10 -36.69 -19.21
C LYS A 533 18.52 -35.33 -18.79
N GLN A 534 19.30 -34.51 -18.09
CA GLN A 534 18.92 -33.13 -17.71
C GLN A 534 18.66 -32.25 -18.93
N LYS A 535 19.52 -32.31 -19.96
CA LYS A 535 19.32 -31.60 -21.24
C LYS A 535 18.06 -32.07 -21.95
N ARG A 536 17.75 -33.37 -21.91
CA ARG A 536 16.53 -33.93 -22.49
C ARG A 536 15.28 -33.45 -21.74
N ALA A 537 15.30 -33.48 -20.41
CA ALA A 537 14.24 -32.94 -19.56
C ALA A 537 14.02 -31.44 -19.85
N ALA A 538 15.08 -30.63 -19.92
CA ALA A 538 15.01 -29.21 -20.24
C ALA A 538 14.35 -28.93 -21.61
N ARG A 539 14.71 -29.71 -22.64
CA ARG A 539 14.07 -29.59 -23.98
C ARG A 539 12.59 -29.94 -23.93
N LYS A 540 12.23 -31.02 -23.24
CA LYS A 540 10.82 -31.43 -23.06
C LYS A 540 10.03 -30.39 -22.27
N MET A 541 10.60 -29.79 -21.22
CA MET A 541 9.95 -28.71 -20.46
C MET A 541 9.67 -27.48 -21.34
N ARG A 542 10.64 -27.06 -22.18
CA ARG A 542 10.43 -25.96 -23.15
C ARG A 542 9.36 -26.27 -24.18
N ASN A 543 9.37 -27.49 -24.71
CA ASN A 543 8.35 -27.92 -25.66
C ASN A 543 6.96 -27.94 -25.01
N LEU A 544 6.86 -28.36 -23.75
CA LEU A 544 5.61 -28.36 -23.00
C LEU A 544 5.13 -26.93 -22.76
N ALA A 545 6.02 -26.03 -22.35
CA ALA A 545 5.72 -24.61 -22.17
C ALA A 545 5.17 -23.97 -23.47
N GLN A 546 5.80 -24.28 -24.62
CA GLN A 546 5.36 -23.82 -25.93
C GLN A 546 4.01 -24.41 -26.34
N LYS A 547 3.79 -25.72 -26.10
CA LYS A 547 2.50 -26.37 -26.37
C LYS A 547 1.37 -25.76 -25.52
N LEU A 548 1.60 -25.55 -24.23
CA LEU A 548 0.63 -24.93 -23.33
C LEU A 548 0.32 -23.48 -23.75
N ALA A 549 1.34 -22.70 -24.11
CA ALA A 549 1.15 -21.35 -24.63
C ALA A 549 0.34 -21.34 -25.93
N ALA A 550 0.64 -22.25 -26.86
CA ALA A 550 -0.09 -22.39 -28.12
C ALA A 550 -1.53 -22.85 -27.91
N ALA A 551 -1.75 -23.83 -27.02
CA ALA A 551 -3.08 -24.32 -26.66
C ALA A 551 -3.93 -23.21 -26.02
N LYS A 552 -3.35 -22.41 -25.11
CA LYS A 552 -4.01 -21.23 -24.51
C LYS A 552 -4.41 -20.22 -25.58
N GLN A 553 -3.48 -19.87 -26.47
CA GLN A 553 -3.76 -18.92 -27.55
C GLN A 553 -4.83 -19.44 -28.53
N GLN A 554 -4.81 -20.74 -28.85
CA GLN A 554 -5.80 -21.37 -29.71
C GLN A 554 -7.18 -21.37 -29.05
N GLN A 555 -7.26 -21.69 -27.77
CA GLN A 555 -8.50 -21.66 -27.00
C GLN A 555 -9.09 -20.25 -26.93
N GLU A 556 -8.27 -19.24 -26.65
CA GLU A 556 -8.71 -17.83 -26.67
C GLU A 556 -9.20 -17.40 -28.06
N SER A 557 -8.52 -17.84 -29.13
CA SER A 557 -8.93 -17.53 -30.50
C SER A 557 -10.28 -18.17 -30.86
N LYS A 558 -10.45 -19.46 -30.57
CA LYS A 558 -11.73 -20.17 -30.81
C LYS A 558 -12.86 -19.56 -29.99
N GLN A 559 -12.63 -19.31 -28.71
CA GLN A 559 -13.62 -18.69 -27.85
C GLN A 559 -14.02 -17.30 -28.36
N ASN A 560 -13.07 -16.51 -28.86
CA ASN A 560 -13.37 -15.21 -29.46
C ASN A 560 -14.18 -15.35 -30.76
N GLU A 561 -13.90 -16.35 -31.59
CA GLU A 561 -14.65 -16.63 -32.82
C GLU A 561 -16.09 -17.04 -32.50
N GLU A 562 -16.29 -18.00 -31.60
CA GLU A 562 -17.62 -18.41 -31.13
C GLU A 562 -18.39 -17.24 -30.51
N ASN A 563 -17.73 -16.45 -29.64
CA ASN A 563 -18.35 -15.27 -29.04
C ASN A 563 -18.73 -14.21 -30.08
N MET A 564 -18.00 -14.10 -31.20
CA MET A 564 -18.34 -13.20 -32.30
C MET A 564 -19.56 -13.68 -33.07
N ASP A 565 -19.70 -14.98 -33.27
CA ASP A 565 -20.87 -15.58 -33.93
C ASP A 565 -22.11 -15.46 -33.04
N ASP A 566 -22.00 -15.81 -31.75
CA ASP A 566 -23.05 -15.58 -30.75
C ASP A 566 -23.50 -14.11 -30.76
N LEU A 567 -22.55 -13.17 -30.85
CA LEU A 567 -22.83 -11.74 -30.89
C LEU A 567 -23.53 -11.30 -32.18
N ARG A 568 -23.20 -11.90 -33.32
CA ARG A 568 -23.88 -11.66 -34.61
C ARG A 568 -25.33 -12.16 -34.54
N ASP A 569 -25.54 -13.35 -34.00
CA ASP A 569 -26.87 -13.94 -33.86
C ASP A 569 -27.75 -13.12 -32.90
N ILE A 570 -27.18 -12.66 -31.77
CA ILE A 570 -27.87 -11.76 -30.84
C ILE A 570 -28.22 -10.44 -31.53
N LEU A 571 -27.29 -9.86 -32.29
CA LEU A 571 -27.53 -8.63 -33.06
C LEU A 571 -28.63 -8.80 -34.09
N GLU A 572 -28.64 -9.89 -34.86
CA GLU A 572 -29.66 -10.18 -35.86
C GLU A 572 -31.05 -10.34 -35.23
N ASN A 573 -31.13 -11.11 -34.14
CA ASN A 573 -32.37 -11.28 -33.39
C ASN A 573 -32.86 -9.95 -32.80
N LEU A 574 -31.96 -9.14 -32.24
CA LEU A 574 -32.30 -7.82 -31.68
C LEU A 574 -32.82 -6.84 -32.75
N VAL A 575 -32.19 -6.83 -33.93
CA VAL A 575 -32.64 -6.03 -35.06
C VAL A 575 -34.02 -6.50 -35.54
N THR A 576 -34.25 -7.81 -35.59
CA THR A 576 -35.54 -8.41 -35.97
C THR A 576 -36.65 -7.99 -35.00
N VAL A 577 -36.43 -8.17 -33.69
CA VAL A 577 -37.38 -7.74 -32.65
C VAL A 577 -37.63 -6.24 -32.70
N SER A 578 -36.60 -5.43 -33.00
CA SER A 578 -36.75 -3.98 -33.17
C SER A 578 -37.67 -3.63 -34.36
N PHE A 579 -37.49 -4.25 -35.53
CA PHE A 579 -38.36 -4.00 -36.68
C PHE A 579 -39.81 -4.47 -36.43
N ASP A 580 -39.99 -5.60 -35.76
CA ASP A 580 -41.31 -6.10 -35.41
C ASP A 580 -42.00 -5.21 -34.36
N GLN A 581 -41.25 -4.69 -33.38
CA GLN A 581 -41.75 -3.72 -32.41
C GLN A 581 -42.13 -2.39 -33.07
N GLU A 582 -41.38 -1.94 -34.08
CA GLU A 582 -41.71 -0.74 -34.87
C GLU A 582 -43.00 -0.95 -35.68
N ARG A 583 -43.14 -2.10 -36.35
CA ARG A 583 -44.34 -2.47 -37.09
C ARG A 583 -45.55 -2.52 -36.17
N LEU A 584 -45.42 -3.21 -35.05
CA LEU A 584 -46.48 -3.32 -34.05
C LEU A 584 -46.90 -1.94 -33.50
N MET A 585 -45.93 -1.09 -33.19
CA MET A 585 -46.19 0.29 -32.76
C MET A 585 -46.96 1.09 -33.83
N LYS A 586 -46.63 0.91 -35.12
CA LYS A 586 -47.36 1.53 -36.24
C LYS A 586 -48.78 0.97 -36.38
N ASP A 587 -48.95 -0.34 -36.22
CA ASP A 587 -50.26 -0.99 -36.31
C ASP A 587 -51.19 -0.54 -35.16
N PHE A 588 -50.65 -0.28 -33.96
CA PHE A 588 -51.40 0.33 -32.87
C PHE A 588 -51.80 1.80 -33.14
N ARG A 589 -51.12 2.52 -34.05
CA ARG A 589 -51.49 3.90 -34.40
C ARG A 589 -52.77 3.91 -35.23
N GLY A 590 -53.87 4.36 -34.62
CA GLY A 590 -55.16 4.49 -35.29
C GLY A 590 -56.14 3.35 -35.02
N ILE A 591 -55.77 2.39 -34.15
CA ILE A 591 -56.70 1.37 -33.67
C ILE A 591 -57.46 1.88 -32.45
N ASN A 592 -58.77 1.66 -32.45
CA ASN A 592 -59.63 1.91 -31.29
C ASN A 592 -59.55 0.71 -30.33
N PRO A 593 -59.54 0.91 -28.99
CA PRO A 593 -59.57 -0.20 -28.03
C PRO A 593 -60.74 -1.20 -28.20
N SER A 594 -61.80 -0.84 -28.92
CA SER A 594 -62.93 -1.71 -29.23
C SER A 594 -62.77 -2.53 -30.53
N ASP A 595 -61.71 -2.30 -31.31
CA ASP A 595 -61.44 -3.03 -32.56
C ASP A 595 -61.02 -4.48 -32.25
N PRO A 596 -61.60 -5.51 -32.90
CA PRO A 596 -61.18 -6.91 -32.73
C PRO A 596 -59.68 -7.16 -32.97
N ARG A 597 -59.02 -6.36 -33.82
CA ARG A 597 -57.58 -6.44 -34.08
C ARG A 597 -56.73 -6.10 -32.86
N PHE A 598 -57.28 -5.34 -31.89
CA PHE A 598 -56.59 -5.01 -30.65
C PHE A 598 -56.12 -6.26 -29.90
N ILE A 599 -56.92 -7.32 -29.86
CA ILE A 599 -56.56 -8.57 -29.19
C ILE A 599 -55.36 -9.23 -29.87
N LYS A 600 -55.36 -9.27 -31.21
CA LYS A 600 -54.25 -9.85 -31.99
C LYS A 600 -52.95 -9.07 -31.76
N LEU A 601 -52.99 -7.74 -31.84
CA LEU A 601 -51.80 -6.91 -31.59
C LEU A 601 -51.33 -6.99 -30.13
N SER A 602 -52.25 -7.21 -29.19
CA SER A 602 -51.90 -7.47 -27.79
C SER A 602 -51.13 -8.79 -27.65
N GLN A 603 -51.55 -9.83 -28.37
CA GLN A 603 -50.83 -11.11 -28.43
C GLN A 603 -49.46 -10.95 -29.10
N ASP A 604 -49.38 -10.18 -30.19
CA ASP A 604 -48.12 -9.89 -30.88
C ASP A 604 -47.15 -9.13 -29.95
N GLN A 605 -47.62 -8.20 -29.12
CA GLN A 605 -46.76 -7.53 -28.11
C GLN A 605 -46.21 -8.49 -27.06
N ILE A 606 -47.02 -9.45 -26.60
CA ILE A 606 -46.58 -10.48 -25.64
C ILE A 606 -45.55 -11.39 -26.31
N LYS A 607 -45.80 -11.78 -27.56
CA LYS A 607 -44.85 -12.58 -28.33
C LYS A 607 -43.49 -11.87 -28.46
N LEU A 608 -43.48 -10.58 -28.79
CA LEU A 608 -42.23 -9.81 -28.84
C LEU A 608 -41.54 -9.70 -27.48
N GLN A 609 -42.29 -9.62 -26.39
CA GLN A 609 -41.73 -9.65 -25.05
C GLN A 609 -41.05 -11.00 -24.76
N ASP A 610 -41.65 -12.11 -25.20
CA ASP A 610 -41.06 -13.45 -25.08
C ASP A 610 -39.83 -13.63 -26.00
N ASP A 611 -39.88 -13.13 -27.23
CA ASP A 611 -38.74 -13.14 -28.16
C ASP A 611 -37.56 -12.33 -27.58
N ALA A 612 -37.85 -11.15 -27.02
CA ALA A 612 -36.85 -10.32 -26.33
C ALA A 612 -36.23 -10.99 -25.10
N LYS A 613 -36.96 -11.90 -24.44
CA LYS A 613 -36.43 -12.69 -23.32
C LYS A 613 -35.36 -13.69 -23.79
N VAL A 614 -35.51 -14.28 -24.97
CA VAL A 614 -34.49 -15.16 -25.55
C VAL A 614 -33.20 -14.37 -25.81
N ILE A 615 -33.31 -13.13 -26.28
CA ILE A 615 -32.18 -12.22 -26.48
C ILE A 615 -31.55 -11.83 -25.13
N GLU A 616 -32.36 -11.55 -24.10
CA GLU A 616 -31.85 -11.29 -22.73
C GLU A 616 -31.01 -12.46 -22.22
N ASP A 617 -31.53 -13.68 -22.31
CA ASP A 617 -30.88 -14.88 -21.79
C ASP A 617 -29.59 -15.19 -22.57
N SER A 618 -29.61 -15.03 -23.89
CA SER A 618 -28.45 -15.21 -24.78
C SER A 618 -27.37 -14.17 -24.53
N LEU A 619 -27.75 -12.89 -24.45
CA LEU A 619 -26.82 -11.80 -24.18
C LEU A 619 -26.23 -11.89 -22.77
N TYR A 620 -27.02 -12.35 -21.80
CA TYR A 620 -26.52 -12.61 -20.45
C TYR A 620 -25.53 -13.78 -20.41
N ALA A 621 -25.78 -14.85 -21.16
CA ALA A 621 -24.82 -15.95 -21.28
C ALA A 621 -23.52 -15.52 -21.98
N LEU A 622 -23.62 -14.60 -22.95
CA LEU A 622 -22.45 -14.03 -23.63
C LEU A 622 -21.68 -13.03 -22.73
N SER A 623 -22.36 -12.20 -21.94
CA SER A 623 -21.71 -11.21 -21.06
C SER A 623 -20.83 -11.83 -19.98
N LYS A 624 -21.11 -13.07 -19.58
CA LYS A 624 -20.25 -13.88 -18.70
C LYS A 624 -18.90 -14.25 -19.34
N ARG A 625 -18.84 -14.33 -20.68
CA ARG A 625 -17.67 -14.78 -21.45
C ARG A 625 -16.90 -13.62 -22.09
N VAL A 626 -17.60 -12.56 -22.48
CA VAL A 626 -17.03 -11.39 -23.18
C VAL A 626 -16.89 -10.20 -22.22
N LEU A 627 -15.65 -9.85 -21.93
CA LEU A 627 -15.31 -8.76 -21.01
C LEU A 627 -15.78 -7.39 -21.51
N GLN A 628 -15.71 -7.19 -22.83
CA GLN A 628 -16.02 -5.94 -23.52
C GLN A 628 -17.52 -5.62 -23.50
N ILE A 629 -18.39 -6.59 -23.19
CA ILE A 629 -19.81 -6.33 -22.99
C ILE A 629 -19.96 -5.58 -21.68
N GLU A 630 -19.87 -4.26 -21.71
CA GLU A 630 -19.93 -3.46 -20.49
C GLU A 630 -21.27 -3.64 -19.77
N THR A 631 -21.28 -3.38 -18.48
CA THR A 631 -22.47 -3.37 -17.62
C THR A 631 -23.59 -2.48 -18.16
N PHE A 632 -23.25 -1.45 -18.95
CA PHE A 632 -24.21 -0.63 -19.65
C PHE A 632 -25.07 -1.44 -20.64
N VAL A 633 -24.52 -2.48 -21.26
CA VAL A 633 -25.27 -3.40 -22.12
C VAL A 633 -26.31 -4.17 -21.32
N THR A 634 -25.94 -4.70 -20.15
CA THR A 634 -26.90 -5.35 -19.23
C THR A 634 -28.00 -4.38 -18.81
N ARG A 635 -27.66 -3.11 -18.53
CA ARG A 635 -28.62 -2.07 -18.16
C ARG A 635 -29.63 -1.77 -19.27
N GLU A 636 -29.17 -1.54 -20.50
CA GLU A 636 -30.07 -1.27 -21.63
C GLU A 636 -30.96 -2.48 -21.96
N MET A 637 -30.45 -3.71 -21.81
CA MET A 637 -31.23 -4.94 -21.98
C MET A 637 -32.40 -5.03 -20.99
N ASN A 638 -32.15 -4.70 -19.71
CA ASN A 638 -33.22 -4.66 -18.73
C ASN A 638 -34.19 -3.50 -18.97
N ASN A 639 -33.71 -2.31 -19.34
CA ASN A 639 -34.58 -1.18 -19.69
C ASN A 639 -35.52 -1.52 -20.85
N MET A 640 -35.00 -2.17 -21.90
CA MET A 640 -35.80 -2.67 -23.02
C MET A 640 -36.93 -3.57 -22.51
N LYS A 641 -36.59 -4.59 -21.70
CA LYS A 641 -37.57 -5.52 -21.14
C LYS A 641 -38.61 -4.84 -20.26
N ASP A 642 -38.19 -3.92 -19.40
CA ASP A 642 -39.08 -3.21 -18.48
C ASP A 642 -40.08 -2.36 -19.28
N HIS A 643 -39.62 -1.67 -20.32
CA HIS A 643 -40.50 -0.91 -21.21
C HIS A 643 -41.46 -1.80 -22.01
N MET A 644 -41.04 -2.98 -22.45
CA MET A 644 -41.95 -3.95 -23.10
C MET A 644 -42.99 -4.50 -22.10
N THR A 645 -42.59 -4.74 -20.85
CA THR A 645 -43.48 -5.19 -19.78
C THR A 645 -44.52 -4.12 -19.43
N ASP A 646 -44.09 -2.87 -19.32
CA ASP A 646 -44.98 -1.71 -19.15
C ASP A 646 -45.95 -1.58 -20.32
N ALA A 647 -45.47 -1.75 -21.56
CA ALA A 647 -46.32 -1.71 -22.74
C ALA A 647 -47.42 -2.78 -22.68
N VAL A 648 -47.08 -4.03 -22.32
CA VAL A 648 -48.06 -5.11 -22.13
C VAL A 648 -49.08 -4.77 -21.02
N LYS A 649 -48.63 -4.19 -19.90
CA LYS A 649 -49.52 -3.77 -18.81
C LYS A 649 -50.50 -2.68 -19.27
N LEU A 650 -50.00 -1.65 -19.96
CA LEU A 650 -50.81 -0.55 -20.48
C LEU A 650 -51.78 -0.99 -21.59
N ILE A 651 -51.40 -2.00 -22.39
CA ILE A 651 -52.30 -2.64 -23.36
C ILE A 651 -53.45 -3.34 -22.64
N LYS A 652 -53.18 -4.10 -21.58
CA LYS A 652 -54.23 -4.73 -20.75
C LYS A 652 -55.19 -3.68 -20.16
N GLU A 653 -54.67 -2.53 -19.78
CA GLU A 653 -55.44 -1.38 -19.27
C GLU A 653 -56.07 -0.51 -20.38
N ARG A 654 -55.88 -0.86 -21.66
CA ARG A 654 -56.37 -0.13 -22.85
C ARG A 654 -55.86 1.33 -22.95
N LYS A 655 -54.70 1.64 -22.36
CA LYS A 655 -54.09 2.98 -22.35
C LYS A 655 -53.13 3.19 -23.53
N LEU A 656 -53.66 3.21 -24.75
CA LEU A 656 -52.89 3.25 -26.01
C LEU A 656 -51.86 4.39 -26.13
N ALA A 657 -52.20 5.60 -25.67
CA ALA A 657 -51.28 6.74 -25.73
C ALA A 657 -50.01 6.50 -24.89
N MET A 658 -50.17 5.89 -23.71
CA MET A 658 -49.05 5.55 -22.82
C MET A 658 -48.31 4.31 -23.33
N THR A 659 -49.00 3.33 -23.91
CA THR A 659 -48.40 2.16 -24.56
C THR A 659 -47.41 2.58 -25.64
N THR A 660 -47.81 3.50 -26.52
CA THR A 660 -46.96 3.97 -27.64
C THR A 660 -45.65 4.57 -27.13
N SER A 661 -45.70 5.34 -26.03
CA SER A 661 -44.51 5.90 -25.39
C SER A 661 -43.58 4.81 -24.86
N LYS A 662 -44.11 3.78 -24.19
CA LYS A 662 -43.30 2.66 -23.68
C LYS A 662 -42.71 1.80 -24.80
N GLN A 663 -43.45 1.56 -25.88
CA GLN A 663 -42.91 0.90 -27.08
C GLN A 663 -41.75 1.69 -27.70
N GLN A 664 -41.84 3.03 -27.73
CA GLN A 664 -40.76 3.89 -28.23
C GLN A 664 -39.51 3.86 -27.32
N PHE A 665 -39.69 3.81 -26.00
CA PHE A 665 -38.56 3.63 -25.09
C PHE A 665 -37.91 2.24 -25.24
N ALA A 666 -38.69 1.17 -25.41
CA ALA A 666 -38.16 -0.15 -25.72
C ALA A 666 -37.33 -0.15 -27.01
N MET A 667 -37.82 0.50 -28.08
CA MET A 667 -37.09 0.70 -29.33
C MET A 667 -35.78 1.48 -29.13
N THR A 668 -35.78 2.49 -28.26
CA THR A 668 -34.58 3.28 -27.95
C THR A 668 -33.51 2.40 -27.31
N SER A 669 -33.90 1.57 -26.35
CA SER A 669 -32.98 0.60 -25.71
C SER A 669 -32.50 -0.48 -26.70
N MET A 670 -33.36 -0.99 -27.58
CA MET A 670 -32.96 -1.93 -28.65
C MET A 670 -31.90 -1.32 -29.58
N ASN A 671 -32.10 -0.07 -30.01
CA ASN A 671 -31.13 0.64 -30.85
C ASN A 671 -29.81 0.91 -30.12
N ASN A 672 -29.88 1.28 -28.84
CA ASN A 672 -28.70 1.47 -28.00
C ASN A 672 -27.91 0.17 -27.85
N LEU A 673 -28.60 -0.95 -27.61
CA LEU A 673 -28.00 -2.28 -27.52
C LEU A 673 -27.36 -2.68 -28.84
N ALA A 674 -28.06 -2.53 -29.97
CA ALA A 674 -27.53 -2.88 -31.28
C ALA A 674 -26.25 -2.09 -31.60
N LEU A 675 -26.20 -0.81 -31.24
CA LEU A 675 -25.00 0.01 -31.39
C LEU A 675 -23.84 -0.50 -30.51
N LEU A 676 -24.09 -0.72 -29.22
CA LEU A 676 -23.05 -1.18 -28.28
C LEU A 676 -22.51 -2.56 -28.68
N LEU A 677 -23.41 -3.49 -29.01
CA LEU A 677 -23.05 -4.84 -29.44
C LEU A 677 -22.29 -4.82 -30.78
N SER A 678 -22.66 -3.92 -31.70
CA SER A 678 -21.91 -3.72 -32.94
C SER A 678 -20.50 -3.16 -32.68
N ASP A 679 -20.34 -2.25 -31.71
CA ASP A 679 -19.03 -1.70 -31.34
C ASP A 679 -18.15 -2.78 -30.70
N VAL A 680 -18.72 -3.59 -29.80
CA VAL A 680 -18.05 -4.77 -29.22
C VAL A 680 -17.62 -5.74 -30.32
N LEU A 681 -18.52 -6.07 -31.26
CA LEU A 681 -18.23 -6.95 -32.38
C LEU A 681 -17.08 -6.41 -33.25
N LYS A 682 -17.10 -5.11 -33.55
CA LYS A 682 -16.05 -4.44 -34.33
C LYS A 682 -14.72 -4.45 -33.59
N GLN A 683 -14.72 -4.24 -32.28
CA GLN A 683 -13.51 -4.29 -31.45
C GLN A 683 -12.93 -5.71 -31.41
N MET A 684 -13.78 -6.73 -31.29
CA MET A 684 -13.36 -8.14 -31.37
C MET A 684 -12.75 -8.46 -32.75
N GLN A 685 -13.39 -8.02 -33.84
CA GLN A 685 -12.87 -8.19 -35.21
C GLN A 685 -11.51 -7.52 -35.41
N GLN A 686 -11.32 -6.31 -34.89
CA GLN A 686 -10.04 -5.59 -34.96
C GLN A 686 -8.94 -6.32 -34.19
N ASN A 687 -9.24 -6.83 -33.00
CA ASN A 687 -8.30 -7.62 -32.22
C ASN A 687 -7.91 -8.93 -32.93
N GLN A 688 -8.88 -9.61 -33.56
CA GLN A 688 -8.62 -10.83 -34.33
C GLN A 688 -7.75 -10.56 -35.57
N GLN A 689 -7.97 -9.46 -36.29
CA GLN A 689 -7.15 -9.05 -37.43
C GLN A 689 -5.70 -8.70 -37.04
N MET A 690 -5.50 -8.10 -35.87
CA MET A 690 -4.16 -7.80 -35.35
C MET A 690 -3.40 -9.08 -34.96
N MET A 691 -4.11 -10.13 -34.52
CA MET A 691 -3.53 -11.43 -34.17
C MET A 691 -3.24 -12.30 -35.40
N ALA A 692 -4.08 -12.24 -36.44
CA ALA A 692 -3.85 -12.97 -37.69
C ALA A 692 -2.69 -12.38 -38.53
N GLY A 693 -2.32 -11.11 -38.29
CA GLY A 693 -1.21 -10.44 -38.97
C GLY A 693 0.18 -10.69 -38.38
N SER A 694 0.30 -11.42 -37.27
CA SER A 694 1.57 -11.67 -36.57
C SER A 694 2.14 -13.07 -36.86
N GLY A 695 2.12 -13.49 -38.12
CA GLY A 695 3.04 -14.53 -38.58
C GLY A 695 4.48 -14.03 -38.51
N SER A 696 5.27 -14.59 -37.58
CA SER A 696 6.75 -14.57 -37.51
C SER A 696 7.45 -13.38 -38.20
N GLY A 697 7.44 -12.21 -37.57
CA GLY A 697 8.19 -11.05 -38.05
C GLY A 697 8.21 -9.91 -37.04
N LYS A 698 9.40 -9.58 -36.53
CA LYS A 698 9.65 -8.36 -35.72
C LYS A 698 9.15 -7.13 -36.49
N GLY A 699 8.08 -6.49 -36.01
CA GLY A 699 7.62 -5.21 -36.56
C GLY A 699 6.43 -4.64 -35.80
N LYS A 700 6.69 -3.70 -34.87
CA LYS A 700 5.66 -2.87 -34.24
C LYS A 700 4.91 -2.07 -35.31
N SER A 701 3.67 -2.44 -35.61
CA SER A 701 2.68 -1.49 -36.14
C SER A 701 1.65 -1.23 -35.03
N LYS A 702 1.84 -0.13 -34.30
CA LYS A 702 0.76 0.46 -33.51
C LYS A 702 -0.27 1.00 -34.50
N GLY A 703 -1.39 0.28 -34.68
CA GLY A 703 -2.57 0.83 -35.32
C GLY A 703 -3.00 2.10 -34.58
N LYS A 704 -2.94 3.25 -35.25
CA LYS A 704 -3.50 4.50 -34.72
C LYS A 704 -5.01 4.32 -34.66
N GLN A 705 -5.56 4.33 -33.45
CA GLN A 705 -6.98 4.51 -33.21
C GLN A 705 -7.39 5.84 -33.86
N LYS A 706 -8.33 5.81 -34.82
CA LYS A 706 -8.87 7.02 -35.46
C LYS A 706 -9.42 7.95 -34.38
N SER A 707 -9.08 9.23 -34.45
CA SER A 707 -9.54 10.19 -33.45
C SER A 707 -10.98 10.66 -33.70
N MET A 708 -11.63 11.19 -32.67
CA MET A 708 -12.98 11.77 -32.78
C MET A 708 -13.03 12.93 -33.80
N GLY A 709 -11.99 13.76 -33.86
CA GLY A 709 -11.89 14.83 -34.86
C GLY A 709 -11.71 14.30 -36.28
N GLU A 710 -10.95 13.22 -36.47
CA GLU A 710 -10.80 12.56 -37.77
C GLU A 710 -12.11 11.91 -38.24
N ALA A 711 -12.85 11.27 -37.32
CA ALA A 711 -14.15 10.68 -37.61
C ALA A 711 -15.20 11.77 -37.98
N GLN A 712 -15.21 12.90 -37.27
CA GLN A 712 -16.08 14.04 -37.63
C GLN A 712 -15.70 14.65 -38.98
N LYS A 713 -14.41 14.68 -39.33
CA LYS A 713 -13.94 15.20 -40.62
C LYS A 713 -14.41 14.34 -41.79
N GLU A 714 -14.29 13.01 -41.64
CA GLU A 714 -14.74 12.05 -42.64
C GLU A 714 -16.26 12.17 -42.88
N LEU A 715 -17.02 12.39 -41.81
CA LEU A 715 -18.47 12.61 -41.87
C LEU A 715 -18.82 13.92 -42.62
N ASN A 716 -18.10 15.01 -42.37
CA ASN A 716 -18.27 16.28 -43.07
C ASN A 716 -17.93 16.16 -44.58
N GLU A 717 -16.91 15.38 -44.92
CA GLU A 717 -16.54 15.13 -46.32
C GLU A 717 -17.56 14.24 -47.05
N GLN A 718 -18.09 13.20 -46.40
CA GLN A 718 -19.18 12.38 -46.95
C GLN A 718 -20.44 13.21 -47.18
N MET A 719 -20.74 14.14 -46.26
CA MET A 719 -21.87 15.05 -46.37
C MET A 719 -21.73 16.04 -47.53
N GLY A 720 -20.54 16.61 -47.73
CA GLY A 720 -20.22 17.45 -48.88
C GLY A 720 -20.37 16.73 -50.23
N LYS A 721 -19.93 15.47 -50.30
CA LYS A 721 -20.11 14.61 -51.48
C LYS A 721 -21.58 14.26 -51.75
N THR A 722 -22.37 14.07 -50.69
CA THR A 722 -23.81 13.77 -50.79
C THR A 722 -24.58 14.98 -51.32
N MET A 723 -24.21 16.20 -50.92
CA MET A 723 -24.74 17.46 -51.46
C MET A 723 -24.39 17.66 -52.94
N GLN A 724 -23.16 17.34 -53.35
CA GLN A 724 -22.73 17.46 -54.74
C GLN A 724 -23.43 16.47 -55.69
N LYS A 725 -23.82 15.30 -55.19
CA LYS A 725 -24.60 14.31 -55.95
C LYS A 725 -26.12 14.59 -55.99
N GLY A 726 -26.59 15.59 -55.25
CA GLY A 726 -28.01 15.94 -55.07
C GLY A 726 -28.75 16.55 -56.26
N SER A 727 -28.18 16.58 -57.47
CA SER A 727 -28.87 17.07 -58.69
C SER A 727 -29.45 15.98 -59.60
N LYS A 728 -29.36 14.69 -59.27
CA LYS A 728 -30.03 13.62 -60.04
C LYS A 728 -30.48 12.44 -59.15
N GLY A 729 -31.80 12.29 -58.97
CA GLY A 729 -32.45 11.02 -58.61
C GLY A 729 -32.83 10.83 -57.12
N GLN A 730 -34.12 10.69 -56.86
CA GLN A 730 -34.77 10.76 -55.54
C GLN A 730 -34.75 9.44 -54.72
N GLY A 731 -33.88 8.47 -55.04
CA GLY A 731 -33.94 7.11 -54.47
C GLY A 731 -32.86 6.70 -53.46
N GLY A 732 -31.64 7.23 -53.55
CA GLY A 732 -30.47 6.72 -52.76
C GLY A 732 -29.99 7.61 -51.60
N ILE A 733 -30.48 8.85 -51.51
CA ILE A 733 -29.97 9.85 -50.55
C ILE A 733 -30.45 9.57 -49.13
N SER A 734 -31.62 8.94 -48.95
CA SER A 734 -32.21 8.73 -47.60
C SER A 734 -31.43 7.70 -46.78
N GLU A 735 -30.90 6.65 -47.42
CA GLU A 735 -30.10 5.62 -46.75
C GLU A 735 -28.72 6.15 -46.33
N GLN A 736 -28.10 6.98 -47.19
CA GLN A 736 -26.84 7.66 -46.87
C GLN A 736 -27.01 8.68 -45.74
N LEU A 737 -28.13 9.42 -45.69
CA LEU A 737 -28.43 10.34 -44.58
C LEU A 737 -28.72 9.61 -43.28
N ALA A 738 -29.43 8.47 -43.33
CA ALA A 738 -29.64 7.63 -42.16
C ALA A 738 -28.32 7.01 -41.64
N LYS A 739 -27.38 6.68 -42.53
CA LYS A 739 -26.04 6.25 -42.14
C LYS A 739 -25.24 7.38 -41.48
N MET A 740 -25.25 8.58 -42.05
CA MET A 740 -24.60 9.75 -41.46
C MET A 740 -25.20 10.15 -40.11
N ALA A 741 -26.53 10.07 -39.95
CA ALA A 741 -27.19 10.32 -38.67
C ALA A 741 -26.76 9.29 -37.59
N ARG A 742 -26.62 8.01 -37.97
CA ARG A 742 -26.09 6.97 -37.06
C ARG A 742 -24.64 7.22 -36.66
N GLU A 743 -23.79 7.60 -37.60
CA GLU A 743 -22.39 7.92 -37.33
C GLU A 743 -22.26 9.16 -36.42
N GLN A 744 -23.12 10.18 -36.61
CA GLN A 744 -23.17 11.36 -35.75
C GLN A 744 -23.65 11.02 -34.33
N ALA A 745 -24.66 10.16 -34.18
CA ALA A 745 -25.13 9.68 -32.88
C ALA A 745 -24.08 8.85 -32.13
N ALA A 746 -23.28 8.07 -32.84
CA ALA A 746 -22.16 7.34 -32.24
C ALA A 746 -21.09 8.30 -31.68
N LEU A 747 -20.76 9.37 -32.42
CA LEU A 747 -19.85 10.43 -31.95
C LEU A 747 -20.39 11.13 -30.69
N ARG A 748 -21.69 11.43 -30.65
CA ARG A 748 -22.35 12.01 -29.47
C ARG A 748 -22.31 11.08 -28.26
N LYS A 749 -22.53 9.78 -28.45
CA LYS A 749 -22.50 8.77 -27.38
C LYS A 749 -21.08 8.56 -26.83
N MET A 750 -20.06 8.59 -27.69
CA MET A 750 -18.66 8.58 -27.24
C MET A 750 -18.31 9.82 -26.42
N LEU A 751 -18.79 11.01 -26.82
CA LEU A 751 -18.64 12.23 -26.01
C LEU A 751 -19.36 12.13 -24.66
N GLN A 752 -20.54 11.51 -24.64
CA GLN A 752 -21.30 11.28 -23.41
C GLN A 752 -20.58 10.31 -22.46
N GLY A 753 -20.07 9.19 -22.97
CA GLY A 753 -19.27 8.25 -22.19
C GLY A 753 -17.99 8.89 -21.63
N PHE A 754 -17.33 9.74 -22.42
CA PHE A 754 -16.19 10.52 -21.95
C PHE A 754 -16.58 11.49 -20.81
N LEU A 755 -17.71 12.21 -20.95
CA LEU A 755 -18.22 13.10 -19.90
C LEU A 755 -18.55 12.34 -18.61
N ASP A 756 -19.19 11.17 -18.74
CA ASP A 756 -19.57 10.33 -17.60
C ASP A 756 -18.36 9.73 -16.90
N SER A 757 -17.34 9.28 -17.63
CA SER A 757 -16.06 8.81 -17.08
C SER A 757 -15.24 9.91 -16.40
N SER A 758 -15.52 11.18 -16.71
CA SER A 758 -14.81 12.35 -16.17
C SER A 758 -15.56 13.03 -15.02
N LYS A 759 -16.77 12.56 -14.67
CA LYS A 759 -17.57 13.10 -13.55
C LYS A 759 -16.81 12.99 -12.23
N GLY A 760 -16.71 14.10 -11.51
CA GLY A 760 -16.03 14.18 -10.20
C GLY A 760 -14.55 14.60 -10.26
N THR A 761 -13.97 14.76 -11.45
CA THR A 761 -12.62 15.36 -11.61
C THR A 761 -12.70 16.87 -11.89
N GLU A 762 -11.66 17.62 -11.54
CA GLU A 762 -11.56 19.05 -11.89
C GLU A 762 -11.62 19.28 -13.42
N LYS A 763 -11.17 18.28 -14.20
CA LYS A 763 -11.31 18.17 -15.66
C LYS A 763 -12.77 18.11 -16.13
N GLY A 764 -13.61 17.28 -15.50
CA GLY A 764 -15.02 17.14 -15.85
C GLY A 764 -15.88 18.38 -15.57
N ARG A 765 -15.44 19.25 -14.65
CA ARG A 765 -16.10 20.54 -14.39
C ARG A 765 -15.77 21.63 -15.41
N LYS A 766 -14.53 21.70 -15.90
CA LYS A 766 -14.12 22.72 -16.89
C LYS A 766 -14.53 22.39 -18.33
N LEU A 767 -14.38 21.14 -18.76
CA LEU A 767 -14.79 20.70 -20.10
C LEU A 767 -16.27 20.30 -20.20
N GLY A 768 -16.96 20.18 -19.07
CA GLY A 768 -18.32 19.62 -19.03
C GLY A 768 -19.34 20.45 -19.80
N ASP A 769 -19.23 21.78 -19.77
CA ASP A 769 -20.20 22.66 -20.45
C ASP A 769 -19.91 22.78 -21.96
N GLU A 770 -18.64 22.73 -22.37
CA GLU A 770 -18.25 22.68 -23.78
C GLU A 770 -18.65 21.35 -24.45
N ILE A 771 -18.50 20.23 -23.74
CA ILE A 771 -18.91 18.91 -24.23
C ILE A 771 -20.44 18.82 -24.34
N LYS A 772 -21.19 19.38 -23.37
CA LYS A 772 -22.65 19.45 -23.46
C LYS A 772 -23.11 20.29 -24.66
N ASP A 773 -22.44 21.41 -24.95
CA ASP A 773 -22.75 22.24 -26.13
C ASP A 773 -22.47 21.48 -27.43
N MET A 774 -21.36 20.74 -27.51
CA MET A 774 -21.07 19.86 -28.65
C MET A 774 -22.12 18.76 -28.81
N MET A 775 -22.52 18.10 -27.71
CA MET A 775 -23.56 17.08 -27.73
C MET A 775 -24.91 17.63 -28.23
N LYS A 776 -25.29 18.83 -27.79
CA LYS A 776 -26.52 19.50 -28.25
C LYS A 776 -26.45 19.81 -29.75
N LYS A 777 -25.32 20.33 -30.24
CA LYS A 777 -25.11 20.59 -31.67
C LYS A 777 -25.10 19.31 -32.51
N MET A 778 -24.58 18.21 -31.97
CA MET A 778 -24.66 16.90 -32.62
C MET A 778 -26.10 16.40 -32.71
N GLU A 779 -26.90 16.56 -31.66
CA GLU A 779 -28.33 16.20 -31.62
C GLU A 779 -29.17 17.04 -32.61
N GLU A 780 -28.90 18.35 -32.70
CA GLU A 780 -29.53 19.20 -33.72
C GLU A 780 -29.15 18.75 -35.14
N THR A 781 -27.91 18.31 -35.34
CA THR A 781 -27.45 17.78 -36.64
C THR A 781 -28.05 16.42 -36.98
N GLU A 782 -28.19 15.54 -35.98
CA GLU A 782 -28.93 14.27 -36.11
C GLU A 782 -30.38 14.54 -36.55
N THR A 783 -31.02 15.52 -35.92
CA THR A 783 -32.39 15.94 -36.23
C THR A 783 -32.52 16.47 -37.66
N ASP A 784 -31.57 17.28 -38.10
CA ASP A 784 -31.56 17.82 -39.47
C ASP A 784 -31.30 16.72 -40.50
N LEU A 785 -30.41 15.76 -40.22
CA LEU A 785 -30.12 14.60 -41.09
C LEU A 785 -31.33 13.66 -41.22
N VAL A 786 -32.00 13.35 -40.12
CA VAL A 786 -33.21 12.49 -40.10
C VAL A 786 -34.37 13.17 -40.83
N ASN A 787 -34.52 14.49 -40.69
CA ASN A 787 -35.55 15.27 -41.38
C ASN A 787 -35.18 15.64 -42.83
N LYS A 788 -34.06 15.14 -43.35
CA LYS A 788 -33.54 15.41 -44.71
C LYS A 788 -33.29 16.90 -44.98
N ARG A 789 -32.98 17.67 -43.93
CA ARG A 789 -32.71 19.11 -43.99
C ARG A 789 -31.22 19.37 -44.05
N ILE A 790 -30.62 19.22 -45.24
CA ILE A 790 -29.24 19.65 -45.43
C ILE A 790 -29.24 21.13 -45.81
N ASN A 791 -29.09 22.01 -44.82
CA ASN A 791 -29.02 23.46 -45.03
C ASN A 791 -27.60 23.99 -44.71
N PRO A 792 -27.26 25.21 -45.17
CA PRO A 792 -25.96 25.82 -44.90
C PRO A 792 -25.66 25.98 -43.39
N GLU A 793 -26.69 26.11 -42.57
CA GLU A 793 -26.58 26.24 -41.11
C GLU A 793 -26.10 24.95 -40.44
N MET A 794 -26.63 23.80 -40.86
CA MET A 794 -26.19 22.47 -40.44
C MET A 794 -24.75 22.20 -40.85
N MET A 795 -24.35 22.61 -42.07
CA MET A 795 -22.95 22.50 -42.53
C MET A 795 -22.00 23.36 -41.70
N LYS A 796 -22.43 24.58 -41.34
CA LYS A 796 -21.67 25.47 -40.45
C LYS A 796 -21.54 24.86 -39.05
N ARG A 797 -22.62 24.27 -38.52
CA ARG A 797 -22.63 23.55 -37.24
C ARG A 797 -21.68 22.35 -37.24
N GLN A 798 -21.64 21.61 -38.34
CA GLN A 798 -20.72 20.49 -38.52
C GLN A 798 -19.25 20.90 -38.62
N GLN A 799 -18.96 22.02 -39.29
CA GLN A 799 -17.62 22.60 -39.31
C GLN A 799 -17.21 23.10 -37.93
N GLU A 800 -18.13 23.70 -37.18
CA GLU A 800 -17.88 24.13 -35.79
C GLU A 800 -17.61 22.93 -34.86
N LEU A 801 -18.39 21.85 -34.99
CA LEU A 801 -18.17 20.60 -34.26
C LEU A 801 -16.80 20.00 -34.56
N LEU A 802 -16.40 19.97 -35.83
CA LEU A 802 -15.08 19.50 -36.24
C LEU A 802 -13.95 20.35 -35.63
N THR A 803 -14.07 21.67 -35.68
CA THR A 803 -13.08 22.58 -35.11
C THR A 803 -12.94 22.36 -33.61
N ARG A 804 -14.06 22.29 -32.87
CA ARG A 804 -14.03 22.07 -31.42
C ARG A 804 -13.52 20.70 -31.03
N LEU A 805 -13.84 19.65 -31.80
CA LEU A 805 -13.30 18.31 -31.58
C LEU A 805 -11.80 18.26 -31.82
N LEU A 806 -11.31 18.91 -32.88
CA LEU A 806 -9.87 19.00 -33.17
C LEU A 806 -9.13 19.88 -32.16
N GLU A 807 -9.72 20.96 -31.67
CA GLU A 807 -9.18 21.80 -30.60
C GLU A 807 -9.15 21.04 -29.27
N SER A 808 -10.21 20.31 -28.94
CA SER A 808 -10.27 19.45 -27.76
C SER A 808 -9.23 18.33 -27.84
N GLU A 809 -9.07 17.72 -29.01
CA GLU A 809 -8.07 16.68 -29.25
C GLU A 809 -6.65 17.25 -29.24
N LYS A 810 -6.44 18.46 -29.76
CA LYS A 810 -5.15 19.16 -29.72
C LYS A 810 -4.81 19.58 -28.30
N ALA A 811 -5.77 20.06 -27.51
CA ALA A 811 -5.58 20.33 -26.09
C ALA A 811 -5.28 19.05 -25.30
N MET A 812 -5.89 17.92 -25.67
CA MET A 812 -5.53 16.60 -25.12
C MET A 812 -4.12 16.16 -25.56
N LYS A 813 -3.74 16.38 -26.82
CA LYS A 813 -2.42 16.01 -27.38
C LYS A 813 -1.28 16.90 -26.88
N GLU A 814 -1.47 18.21 -26.78
CA GLU A 814 -0.50 19.15 -26.20
C GLU A 814 -0.30 18.86 -24.71
N GLN A 815 -1.32 18.37 -23.98
CA GLN A 815 -1.16 17.79 -22.64
C GLN A 815 -0.44 16.42 -22.63
N GLU A 816 -0.62 15.57 -23.66
CA GLU A 816 0.10 14.30 -23.79
C GLU A 816 1.58 14.49 -24.19
N GLU A 817 1.92 15.56 -24.90
CA GLU A 817 3.30 15.89 -25.30
C GLU A 817 4.11 16.45 -24.13
N ASP A 818 3.51 17.25 -23.24
CA ASP A 818 4.14 17.72 -22.00
C ASP A 818 4.29 16.65 -20.90
N GLN A 819 3.83 15.41 -21.12
CA GLN A 819 3.99 14.28 -20.18
C GLN A 819 4.41 12.93 -20.80
N LYS A 820 5.08 12.93 -21.97
CA LYS A 820 5.67 11.71 -22.57
C LYS A 820 7.18 11.53 -22.35
N ARG A 821 7.75 12.24 -21.39
CA ARG A 821 8.86 11.69 -20.59
C ARG A 821 8.22 11.09 -19.33
N LYS A 822 7.78 9.83 -19.40
CA LYS A 822 7.61 9.02 -18.19
C LYS A 822 9.00 8.79 -17.61
N ALA A 823 9.54 9.80 -16.92
CA ALA A 823 10.27 9.48 -15.71
C ALA A 823 9.28 8.70 -14.84
N GLU A 824 9.74 7.65 -14.17
CA GLU A 824 9.08 7.17 -12.96
C GLU A 824 9.09 8.33 -11.95
N THR A 825 8.28 9.36 -12.14
CA THR A 825 7.82 10.15 -11.01
C THR A 825 7.08 9.12 -10.19
N ALA A 826 7.68 8.79 -9.04
CA ALA A 826 7.05 7.99 -8.02
C ALA A 826 5.58 8.39 -8.02
N ARG A 827 4.69 7.47 -8.41
CA ARG A 827 3.31 7.54 -7.91
C ARG A 827 3.54 7.90 -6.46
N GLN A 828 3.05 9.05 -5.99
CA GLN A 828 2.97 9.25 -4.55
C GLN A 828 2.28 7.98 -4.10
N ALA A 829 3.07 7.07 -3.52
CA ALA A 829 2.55 5.88 -2.90
C ALA A 829 1.48 6.50 -2.03
N PHE A 830 0.21 6.16 -2.27
CA PHE A 830 -0.83 6.42 -1.30
C PHE A 830 -0.13 6.16 0.02
N GLU A 831 0.10 7.19 0.84
CA GLU A 831 0.75 6.99 2.12
C GLU A 831 -0.21 6.05 2.81
N ARG A 832 0.10 4.76 2.76
CA ARG A 832 -0.85 3.73 3.11
C ARG A 832 -1.03 3.97 4.56
N LYS A 833 -2.22 4.44 4.86
CA LYS A 833 -2.69 4.69 6.19
C LYS A 833 -2.36 3.43 6.96
N ALA A 834 -1.51 3.56 7.97
CA ALA A 834 -1.23 2.45 8.87
C ALA A 834 -2.58 1.84 9.30
N PRO A 835 -2.68 0.50 9.48
CA PRO A 835 -3.94 -0.15 9.83
C PRO A 835 -4.69 0.63 10.91
N PRO A 836 -6.04 0.66 10.92
CA PRO A 836 -6.80 1.50 11.87
C PRO A 836 -6.34 1.40 13.33
N GLN A 837 -5.91 0.21 13.75
CA GLN A 837 -5.33 -0.08 15.07
C GLN A 837 -4.03 0.72 15.34
N PHE A 838 -3.20 0.92 14.32
CA PHE A 838 -1.94 1.66 14.40
C PHE A 838 -2.12 3.15 14.09
N GLN A 839 -3.12 3.56 13.32
CA GLN A 839 -3.47 4.99 13.20
C GLN A 839 -3.85 5.60 14.54
N GLN A 840 -4.55 4.83 15.36
CA GLN A 840 -4.91 5.23 16.72
C GLN A 840 -3.66 5.27 17.60
N TYR A 841 -2.84 4.22 17.58
CA TYR A 841 -1.54 4.21 18.28
C TYR A 841 -0.60 5.34 17.84
N VAL A 842 -0.45 5.62 16.54
CA VAL A 842 0.38 6.71 15.99
C VAL A 842 -0.19 8.07 16.37
N LYS A 843 -1.51 8.25 16.32
CA LYS A 843 -2.15 9.48 16.81
C LYS A 843 -1.95 9.65 18.31
N ASP A 844 -2.06 8.59 19.09
CA ASP A 844 -1.87 8.63 20.55
C ASP A 844 -0.41 8.91 20.89
N LYS A 845 0.55 8.32 20.17
CA LYS A 845 1.98 8.60 20.30
C LYS A 845 2.37 10.00 19.80
N GLN A 846 1.80 10.47 18.68
CA GLN A 846 1.99 11.85 18.19
C GLN A 846 1.43 12.87 19.18
N LYS A 847 0.23 12.62 19.73
CA LYS A 847 -0.35 13.43 20.81
C LYS A 847 0.55 13.40 22.05
N GLN A 848 1.13 12.27 22.41
CA GLN A 848 2.12 12.18 23.51
C GLN A 848 3.38 13.02 23.20
N THR A 849 3.91 12.96 21.98
CA THR A 849 5.05 13.79 21.55
C THR A 849 4.72 15.28 21.61
N GLU A 850 3.50 15.68 21.20
CA GLU A 850 3.03 17.07 21.28
C GLU A 850 2.80 17.53 22.73
N LEU A 851 2.20 16.68 23.57
CA LEU A 851 1.99 16.97 25.00
C LEU A 851 3.31 17.16 25.76
N LEU A 852 4.31 16.31 25.51
CA LEU A 852 5.66 16.47 26.08
C LEU A 852 6.37 17.72 25.55
N ARG A 853 6.09 18.15 24.31
CA ARG A 853 6.60 19.41 23.75
C ARG A 853 5.96 20.66 24.36
N THR A 854 4.75 20.56 24.90
CA THR A 854 4.03 21.69 25.51
C THR A 854 4.36 21.93 26.99
N VAL A 855 5.23 21.12 27.60
CA VAL A 855 5.69 21.35 28.99
C VAL A 855 6.52 22.65 29.04
N PRO A 856 6.16 23.64 29.88
CA PRO A 856 6.81 24.94 29.90
C PRO A 856 8.34 24.84 30.15
N PRO A 857 9.18 25.58 29.41
CA PRO A 857 10.64 25.56 29.56
C PRO A 857 11.16 25.99 30.95
N ASN A 858 10.33 26.64 31.76
CA ASN A 858 10.74 27.32 33.01
C ASN A 858 10.68 26.42 34.26
N LEU A 859 10.51 25.10 34.12
CA LEU A 859 10.53 24.18 35.26
C LEU A 859 11.96 23.82 35.66
N ASN A 860 12.26 23.90 36.96
CA ASN A 860 13.53 23.44 37.54
C ASN A 860 13.80 21.97 37.12
N PRO A 861 15.05 21.58 36.77
CA PRO A 861 15.43 20.22 36.35
C PRO A 861 14.85 19.10 37.22
N TYR A 862 14.71 19.32 38.53
CA TYR A 862 14.07 18.37 39.44
C TYR A 862 12.59 18.12 39.09
N TYR A 863 11.79 19.18 38.95
CA TYR A 863 10.37 19.07 38.61
C TYR A 863 10.16 18.59 37.18
N LYS A 864 11.06 18.95 36.26
CA LYS A 864 11.05 18.42 34.88
C LYS A 864 11.23 16.90 34.88
N ARG A 865 12.20 16.38 35.64
CA ARG A 865 12.43 14.94 35.79
C ARG A 865 11.27 14.23 36.50
N GLN A 866 10.61 14.86 37.46
CA GLN A 866 9.41 14.30 38.13
C GLN A 866 8.19 14.26 37.21
N VAL A 867 7.95 15.30 36.43
CA VAL A 867 6.88 15.34 35.41
C VAL A 867 7.13 14.28 34.34
N ASP A 868 8.37 14.17 33.86
CA ASP A 868 8.73 13.15 32.87
C ASP A 868 8.59 11.72 33.45
N ASN A 869 8.98 11.49 34.71
CA ASN A 869 8.80 10.21 35.39
C ASN A 869 7.32 9.86 35.64
N TYR A 870 6.49 10.86 35.98
CA TYR A 870 5.05 10.69 36.13
C TYR A 870 4.41 10.23 34.82
N PHE A 871 4.79 10.83 33.69
CA PHE A 871 4.34 10.39 32.37
C PHE A 871 4.86 9.01 31.96
N LYS A 872 6.03 8.59 32.48
CA LYS A 872 6.57 7.23 32.31
C LYS A 872 5.85 6.18 33.16
N GLN A 873 5.16 6.55 34.24
CA GLN A 873 4.46 5.63 35.14
C GLN A 873 2.96 5.45 34.83
N ILE A 874 2.34 6.43 34.17
CA ILE A 874 0.92 6.36 33.75
C ILE A 874 0.72 5.51 32.49
N ASN A 875 1.81 5.20 31.79
CA ASN A 875 1.84 4.46 30.52
C ASN A 875 2.79 3.26 30.64
#